data_AF-A0A5E6QA87-F1
#
_entry.id   AF-A0A5E6QA87-F1
#
_cell.length_a   1.000
_cell.length_b   1.000
_cell.length_c   1.000
_cell.angle_alpha   90.00
_cell.angle_beta   90.00
_cell.angle_gamma   90.00
#
_symmetry.space_group_name_H-M   'P 1'
#
loop_
_entity.id
_entity.type
_entity.pdbx_description
1 polymer ?
#
loop_
_entity_poly.entity_id
_entity_poly.type
_entity_poly.pdbx_seq_one_letter_code
_entity_poly.pdbx_strand_id
1 'polypeptide(L)'
;MEDNKRDVEWLGSEDAHRGPAIRAALGILLEKGDWTWWHDPSQTLISLTRAVPRYLPARWGGDSSVIDADQWVDAARAIKVGQAYSELFALSPPKIKIVRSVWAWPNIEMAIALINHELSDLLGAGHVFSEWERDIRPRFPSLPRNGGKLSIVTSPTLSGYRLMPGLQEYIEWSDSQVADIAVSDSIEELLTAGAARLVVLYGKRTEATWSRVNRLRSELGTQCAIHVDASDEDVVEWVRYVLYASAKLYMKFSDAVGFATSNSGVRATVLASTQSFFLSRDLFFREEITKNGDGGDFEYRIFRSQSVSLKIADAPTTRSGLTELNRNDIGPLVPPVERVLDATARQGNRPIERWPTTGDVEIDVMIRVKTPLRDQDSRPSFPDERVEWSGESKTLQIHMFELGRAPISQSIVLSRTDDSSIATFNREAGGKAVDLRFLVSDGAQILQTARLQTSTSLPINFFIENIVTPVHRTKAEFDVALLVNESLGRRPSVTVITGDGQPIFSPLSENGVERARYSLLQALEQAVADPQAPLDSLMLTLANRGSLLQKELQSVVPNWPGSEGRVQLVTQSDAFFPIEYLYDGQLPESPDSTLCDKRGGCLRNGFAIENCGIRKAGEQLCPMGFLGVSGVIERHSWTSGQGAQVWAAAEGDRPKRHRIEDLSTVAFAASNRADNFKDSDVLPHPIVRIANIETTLGVKNIPDWKNWKDRLEQDSPSLLLLLVHLDGEVVYVGSDCGLNLGAIGSQHVGGASVVIAIGCTSGLSDIPGGSLPAILQRNGARVVVAAMTNVLGRHANRVGRELALRMKTAATSEDSISVGAIISSIRRELLADGLALGLAIVAFGDADIVLGKKSKEVGYVSC
;
A
#
# COMPACT_ATOMS: atom_id res chain seq x y z
N MET A 1 12.60 -9.57 -30.36
CA MET A 1 13.05 -10.94 -30.00
C MET A 1 13.13 -11.10 -28.48
N GLU A 2 13.51 -10.05 -27.75
CA GLU A 2 13.44 -10.00 -26.27
C GLU A 2 12.00 -9.99 -25.72
N ASP A 3 11.07 -9.22 -26.30
CA ASP A 3 9.68 -9.17 -25.80
C ASP A 3 8.92 -10.49 -25.92
N ASN A 4 9.12 -11.22 -27.02
CA ASN A 4 8.53 -12.56 -27.18
C ASN A 4 9.07 -13.55 -26.13
N LYS A 5 10.31 -13.34 -25.66
CA LYS A 5 10.87 -14.16 -24.57
C LYS A 5 10.26 -13.76 -23.22
N ARG A 6 10.12 -12.47 -22.95
CA ARG A 6 9.41 -11.95 -21.76
C ARG A 6 7.98 -12.44 -21.69
N ASP A 7 7.24 -12.36 -22.79
CA ASP A 7 5.84 -12.81 -22.86
C ASP A 7 5.71 -14.34 -22.69
N VAL A 8 6.68 -15.13 -23.17
CA VAL A 8 6.74 -16.59 -22.92
C VAL A 8 7.04 -16.91 -21.45
N GLU A 9 7.94 -16.18 -20.81
CA GLU A 9 8.25 -16.34 -19.39
C GLU A 9 7.06 -15.94 -18.50
N TRP A 10 6.32 -14.91 -18.91
CA TRP A 10 5.17 -14.40 -18.18
C TRP A 10 3.89 -15.22 -18.37
N LEU A 11 3.50 -15.50 -19.62
CA LEU A 11 2.20 -16.07 -19.98
C LEU A 11 2.26 -17.56 -20.34
N GLY A 12 3.47 -18.11 -20.47
CA GLY A 12 3.70 -19.43 -21.05
C GLY A 12 3.65 -19.41 -22.58
N SER A 13 4.19 -20.46 -23.21
CA SER A 13 4.34 -20.52 -24.68
C SER A 13 3.02 -20.51 -25.45
N GLU A 14 1.93 -20.98 -24.84
CA GLU A 14 0.61 -21.03 -25.49
C GLU A 14 -0.04 -19.64 -25.60
N ASP A 15 0.12 -18.79 -24.58
CA ASP A 15 -0.54 -17.49 -24.49
C ASP A 15 0.39 -16.28 -24.71
N ALA A 16 1.70 -16.49 -24.91
CA ALA A 16 2.67 -15.42 -25.17
C ALA A 16 2.25 -14.46 -26.30
N HIS A 17 1.61 -14.99 -27.34
CA HIS A 17 1.09 -14.19 -28.47
C HIS A 17 0.06 -13.12 -28.06
N ARG A 18 -0.49 -13.20 -26.84
CA ARG A 18 -1.45 -12.23 -26.29
C ARG A 18 -0.79 -11.02 -25.63
N GLY A 19 0.51 -11.04 -25.37
CA GLY A 19 1.24 -9.94 -24.71
C GLY A 19 0.89 -8.55 -25.25
N PRO A 20 0.97 -8.32 -26.59
CA PRO A 20 0.57 -7.05 -27.19
C PRO A 20 -0.90 -6.66 -26.95
N ALA A 21 -1.82 -7.62 -27.04
CA ALA A 21 -3.24 -7.38 -26.78
C ALA A 21 -3.49 -7.00 -25.31
N ILE A 22 -2.73 -7.59 -24.38
CA ILE A 22 -2.80 -7.29 -22.95
C ILE A 22 -2.31 -5.86 -22.70
N ARG A 23 -1.13 -5.48 -23.22
CA ARG A 23 -0.60 -4.11 -23.08
C ARG A 23 -1.51 -3.07 -23.75
N ALA A 24 -2.10 -3.40 -24.90
CA ALA A 24 -3.10 -2.55 -25.55
C ALA A 24 -4.35 -2.32 -24.67
N ALA A 25 -4.87 -3.37 -24.05
CA ALA A 25 -6.01 -3.29 -23.14
C ALA A 25 -5.71 -2.52 -21.86
N LEU A 26 -4.57 -2.83 -21.23
CA LEU A 26 -4.13 -2.19 -19.99
C LEU A 26 -3.95 -0.68 -20.18
N GLY A 27 -3.28 -0.24 -21.26
CA GLY A 27 -3.11 1.20 -21.50
C GLY A 27 -4.42 1.94 -21.78
N ILE A 28 -5.47 1.27 -22.28
CA ILE A 28 -6.83 1.85 -22.39
C ILE A 28 -7.49 1.95 -21.00
N LEU A 29 -7.41 0.89 -20.20
CA LEU A 29 -8.06 0.81 -18.89
C LEU A 29 -7.41 1.77 -17.88
N LEU A 30 -6.07 1.83 -17.86
CA LEU A 30 -5.30 2.73 -17.00
C LEU A 30 -5.55 4.20 -17.36
N GLU A 31 -5.53 4.56 -18.64
CA GLU A 31 -5.88 5.91 -19.09
C GLU A 31 -7.33 6.30 -18.76
N LYS A 32 -8.23 5.32 -18.67
CA LYS A 32 -9.61 5.55 -18.25
C LYS A 32 -9.77 5.63 -16.73
N GLY A 33 -8.77 5.18 -15.97
CA GLY A 33 -8.83 5.01 -14.52
C GLY A 33 -9.81 3.92 -14.08
N ASP A 34 -10.15 2.96 -14.97
CA ASP A 34 -11.07 1.87 -14.64
C ASP A 34 -10.28 0.70 -14.07
N TRP A 35 -10.51 0.37 -12.78
CA TRP A 35 -9.86 -0.75 -12.07
C TRP A 35 -10.81 -1.91 -11.78
N THR A 36 -12.04 -1.89 -12.32
CA THR A 36 -13.01 -2.97 -12.09
C THR A 36 -12.51 -4.33 -12.58
N TRP A 37 -11.73 -4.35 -13.67
CA TRP A 37 -11.07 -5.55 -14.21
C TRP A 37 -10.03 -6.17 -13.27
N TRP A 38 -9.44 -5.37 -12.38
CA TRP A 38 -8.44 -5.85 -11.42
C TRP A 38 -9.10 -6.67 -10.31
N HIS A 39 -10.20 -6.13 -9.76
CA HIS A 39 -10.98 -6.74 -8.68
C HIS A 39 -11.82 -7.92 -9.15
N ASP A 40 -12.37 -7.84 -10.37
CA ASP A 40 -13.12 -8.91 -11.00
C ASP A 40 -12.70 -9.05 -12.47
N PRO A 41 -11.75 -9.95 -12.79
CA PRO A 41 -11.28 -10.17 -14.15
C PRO A 41 -12.39 -10.55 -15.14
N SER A 42 -13.54 -11.06 -14.68
CA SER A 42 -14.68 -11.37 -15.55
C SER A 42 -15.37 -10.12 -16.11
N GLN A 43 -15.20 -8.95 -15.47
CA GLN A 43 -15.75 -7.66 -15.91
C GLN A 43 -14.91 -6.98 -17.00
N THR A 44 -13.74 -7.52 -17.34
CA THR A 44 -12.76 -6.82 -18.19
C THR A 44 -13.35 -6.41 -19.55
N LEU A 45 -14.14 -7.26 -20.19
CA LEU A 45 -14.79 -6.94 -21.47
C LEU A 45 -15.76 -5.75 -21.35
N ILE A 46 -16.53 -5.70 -20.26
CA ILE A 46 -17.49 -4.62 -20.00
C ILE A 46 -16.73 -3.31 -19.77
N SER A 47 -15.62 -3.35 -19.04
CA SER A 47 -14.77 -2.19 -18.76
C SER A 47 -14.10 -1.66 -20.02
N LEU A 48 -13.55 -2.54 -20.84
CA LEU A 48 -13.00 -2.17 -22.15
C LEU A 48 -14.07 -1.59 -23.08
N THR A 49 -15.26 -2.18 -23.14
CA THR A 49 -16.38 -1.66 -23.95
C THR A 49 -16.82 -0.26 -23.50
N ARG A 50 -16.73 0.04 -22.19
CA ARG A 50 -16.99 1.39 -21.66
C ARG A 50 -15.86 2.37 -21.95
N ALA A 51 -14.62 1.90 -21.96
CA ALA A 51 -13.43 2.72 -22.19
C ALA A 51 -13.21 3.05 -23.67
N VAL A 52 -13.73 2.22 -24.60
CA VAL A 52 -13.61 2.41 -26.05
C VAL A 52 -14.86 3.08 -26.63
N PRO A 53 -14.82 4.38 -26.97
CA PRO A 53 -15.96 5.09 -27.54
C PRO A 53 -16.27 4.64 -28.98
N ARG A 54 -17.56 4.58 -29.35
CA ARG A 54 -18.01 4.10 -30.68
C ARG A 54 -17.52 4.95 -31.88
N TYR A 55 -17.31 6.25 -31.68
CA TYR A 55 -17.06 7.20 -32.78
C TYR A 55 -15.77 8.01 -32.63
N LEU A 56 -15.04 7.80 -31.54
CA LEU A 56 -13.78 8.48 -31.24
C LEU A 56 -12.68 7.44 -31.02
N PRO A 57 -11.40 7.81 -31.13
CA PRO A 57 -10.31 6.93 -30.73
C PRO A 57 -10.37 6.65 -29.23
N ALA A 58 -10.10 5.41 -28.84
CA ALA A 58 -9.76 5.06 -27.48
C ALA A 58 -8.47 5.79 -27.07
N ARG A 59 -8.46 6.38 -25.88
CA ARG A 59 -7.25 6.97 -25.32
C ARG A 59 -6.42 5.84 -24.74
N TRP A 60 -5.11 5.85 -24.99
CA TRP A 60 -4.17 4.89 -24.46
C TRP A 60 -3.02 5.62 -23.79
N GLY A 61 -2.69 5.21 -22.57
CA GLY A 61 -1.75 5.88 -21.69
C GLY A 61 -2.00 5.53 -20.22
N GLY A 62 -2.09 6.55 -19.37
CA GLY A 62 -2.19 6.40 -17.92
C GLY A 62 -0.82 6.33 -17.23
N ASP A 63 -0.10 5.22 -17.39
CA ASP A 63 1.15 4.95 -16.68
C ASP A 63 2.14 4.10 -17.50
N SER A 64 3.45 4.38 -17.37
CA SER A 64 4.53 3.74 -18.16
C SER A 64 4.71 2.25 -17.91
N SER A 65 4.32 1.76 -16.74
CA SER A 65 4.37 0.34 -16.39
C SER A 65 3.52 -0.59 -17.22
N VAL A 66 2.63 -0.07 -18.08
CA VAL A 66 1.97 -0.89 -19.10
C VAL A 66 2.99 -1.60 -19.98
N ILE A 67 4.19 -1.03 -20.15
CA ILE A 67 5.31 -1.62 -20.89
C ILE A 67 5.85 -2.86 -20.16
N ASP A 68 5.84 -2.84 -18.83
CA ASP A 68 6.38 -3.89 -17.96
C ASP A 68 5.26 -4.66 -17.23
N ALA A 69 4.15 -4.91 -17.93
CA ALA A 69 2.99 -5.59 -17.37
C ALA A 69 3.32 -6.98 -16.76
N ASP A 70 4.35 -7.64 -17.27
CA ASP A 70 4.89 -8.92 -16.77
C ASP A 70 5.40 -8.85 -15.33
N GLN A 71 5.75 -7.66 -14.83
CA GLN A 71 6.31 -7.50 -13.49
C GLN A 71 5.24 -7.38 -12.39
N TRP A 72 3.99 -7.06 -12.74
CA TRP A 72 2.97 -6.71 -11.75
C TRP A 72 1.57 -7.28 -12.00
N VAL A 73 1.29 -7.82 -13.18
CA VAL A 73 0.04 -8.53 -13.46
C VAL A 73 0.31 -10.02 -13.49
N ASP A 74 -0.37 -10.81 -12.66
CA ASP A 74 -0.25 -12.26 -12.71
C ASP A 74 -0.75 -12.82 -14.05
N ALA A 75 -0.18 -13.95 -14.48
CA ALA A 75 -0.46 -14.56 -15.78
C ALA A 75 -1.94 -14.87 -16.00
N ALA A 76 -2.66 -15.34 -14.97
CA ALA A 76 -4.07 -15.71 -15.10
C ALA A 76 -4.95 -14.47 -15.35
N ARG A 77 -4.71 -13.38 -14.63
CA ARG A 77 -5.39 -12.10 -14.85
C ARG A 77 -5.02 -11.50 -16.21
N ALA A 78 -3.75 -11.55 -16.58
CA ALA A 78 -3.25 -11.06 -17.86
C ALA A 78 -3.94 -11.75 -19.05
N ILE A 79 -4.03 -13.08 -19.03
CA ILE A 79 -4.73 -13.86 -20.07
C ILE A 79 -6.19 -13.43 -20.21
N LYS A 80 -6.90 -13.18 -19.10
CA LYS A 80 -8.29 -12.69 -19.13
C LYS A 80 -8.41 -11.31 -19.77
N VAL A 81 -7.46 -10.42 -19.48
CA VAL A 81 -7.41 -9.09 -20.12
C VAL A 81 -7.18 -9.21 -21.62
N GLY A 82 -6.24 -10.07 -22.05
CA GLY A 82 -5.95 -10.31 -23.46
C GLY A 82 -7.12 -10.96 -24.21
N GLN A 83 -7.83 -11.89 -23.58
CA GLN A 83 -9.05 -12.51 -24.12
C GLN A 83 -10.15 -11.46 -24.34
N ALA A 84 -10.44 -10.65 -23.32
CA ALA A 84 -11.44 -9.59 -23.42
C ALA A 84 -11.11 -8.57 -24.51
N TYR A 85 -9.83 -8.22 -24.68
CA TYR A 85 -9.39 -7.35 -25.77
C TYR A 85 -9.58 -7.98 -27.14
N SER A 86 -9.23 -9.27 -27.27
CA SER A 86 -9.40 -10.01 -28.54
C SER A 86 -10.87 -10.09 -28.94
N GLU A 87 -11.77 -10.29 -27.98
CA GLU A 87 -13.22 -10.27 -28.19
C GLU A 87 -13.71 -8.88 -28.63
N LEU A 88 -13.25 -7.81 -27.98
CA LEU A 88 -13.57 -6.44 -28.40
C LEU A 88 -13.07 -6.15 -29.83
N PHE A 89 -11.84 -6.57 -30.13
CA PHE A 89 -11.21 -6.39 -31.44
C PHE A 89 -11.99 -7.12 -32.54
N ALA A 90 -12.45 -8.36 -32.28
CA ALA A 90 -13.25 -9.13 -33.23
C ALA A 90 -14.60 -8.48 -33.57
N LEU A 91 -15.19 -7.71 -32.64
CA LEU A 91 -16.42 -6.96 -32.88
C LEU A 91 -16.17 -5.69 -33.71
N SER A 92 -15.16 -4.91 -33.34
CA SER A 92 -14.77 -3.68 -34.02
C SER A 92 -13.39 -3.24 -33.54
N PRO A 93 -12.34 -3.34 -34.39
CA PRO A 93 -11.00 -2.88 -34.03
C PRO A 93 -11.00 -1.41 -33.59
N PRO A 94 -10.55 -1.10 -32.35
CA PRO A 94 -10.53 0.28 -31.89
C PRO A 94 -9.50 1.09 -32.68
N LYS A 95 -9.75 2.39 -32.84
CA LYS A 95 -8.68 3.34 -33.15
C LYS A 95 -8.07 3.78 -31.82
N ILE A 96 -6.75 3.72 -31.68
CA ILE A 96 -6.03 4.12 -30.48
C ILE A 96 -5.33 5.46 -30.71
N LYS A 97 -5.52 6.37 -29.76
CA LYS A 97 -4.77 7.61 -29.61
C LYS A 97 -3.86 7.50 -28.39
N ILE A 98 -2.56 7.43 -28.62
CA ILE A 98 -1.55 7.53 -27.55
C ILE A 98 -1.54 8.99 -27.08
N VAL A 99 -1.93 9.22 -25.82
CA VAL A 99 -2.18 10.57 -25.31
C VAL A 99 -0.89 11.31 -24.99
N ARG A 100 -0.97 12.64 -24.95
CA ARG A 100 0.19 13.51 -24.70
C ARG A 100 0.95 13.20 -23.40
N SER A 101 0.28 12.75 -22.33
CA SER A 101 0.93 12.44 -21.05
C SER A 101 1.99 11.33 -21.15
N VAL A 102 1.91 10.47 -22.18
CA VAL A 102 2.90 9.42 -22.44
C VAL A 102 4.29 10.00 -22.71
N TRP A 103 4.38 11.20 -23.31
CA TRP A 103 5.66 11.88 -23.54
C TRP A 103 6.38 12.32 -22.26
N ALA A 104 5.70 12.32 -21.11
CA ALA A 104 6.30 12.66 -19.81
C ALA A 104 6.81 11.42 -19.05
N TRP A 105 6.70 10.22 -19.63
CA TRP A 105 7.13 8.99 -18.99
C TRP A 105 8.67 8.90 -18.89
N PRO A 106 9.22 8.21 -17.88
CA PRO A 106 10.65 7.96 -17.78
C PRO A 106 11.15 7.18 -19.01
N ASN A 107 12.35 7.50 -19.51
CA ASN A 107 12.99 6.80 -20.64
C ASN A 107 12.16 6.75 -21.94
N ILE A 108 11.26 7.72 -22.16
CA ILE A 108 10.29 7.69 -23.26
C ILE A 108 10.90 7.71 -24.66
N GLU A 109 12.11 8.24 -24.83
CA GLU A 109 12.75 8.41 -26.15
C GLU A 109 12.89 7.10 -26.93
N MET A 110 13.09 5.97 -26.24
CA MET A 110 13.08 4.64 -26.85
C MET A 110 11.71 3.96 -26.74
N ALA A 111 10.98 4.18 -25.64
CA ALA A 111 9.74 3.46 -25.35
C ALA A 111 8.57 3.82 -26.29
N ILE A 112 8.44 5.08 -26.72
CA ILE A 112 7.30 5.48 -27.56
C ILE A 112 7.33 4.84 -28.95
N ALA A 113 8.54 4.63 -29.49
CA ALA A 113 8.74 3.94 -30.75
C ALA A 113 8.27 2.49 -30.66
N LEU A 114 8.66 1.80 -29.58
CA LEU A 114 8.27 0.41 -29.31
C LEU A 114 6.76 0.28 -29.08
N ILE A 115 6.17 1.15 -28.26
CA ILE A 115 4.72 1.19 -28.01
C ILE A 115 3.96 1.36 -29.32
N ASN A 116 4.34 2.37 -30.12
CA ASN A 116 3.62 2.68 -31.36
C ASN A 116 3.81 1.54 -32.38
N HIS A 117 5.00 0.95 -32.45
CA HIS A 117 5.28 -0.22 -33.28
C HIS A 117 4.41 -1.42 -32.88
N GLU A 118 4.41 -1.80 -31.61
CA GLU A 118 3.65 -2.93 -31.08
C GLU A 118 2.14 -2.76 -31.29
N LEU A 119 1.60 -1.58 -30.98
CA LEU A 119 0.19 -1.29 -31.20
C LEU A 119 -0.16 -1.25 -32.70
N SER A 120 0.73 -0.71 -33.55
CA SER A 120 0.53 -0.67 -35.00
C SER A 120 0.59 -2.07 -35.62
N ASP A 121 1.40 -2.97 -35.08
CA ASP A 121 1.45 -4.37 -35.51
C ASP A 121 0.20 -5.14 -35.11
N LEU A 122 -0.34 -4.83 -33.93
CA LEU A 122 -1.58 -5.43 -33.44
C LEU A 122 -2.83 -4.94 -34.20
N LEU A 123 -2.92 -3.64 -34.51
CA LEU A 123 -4.14 -3.00 -35.03
C LEU A 123 -4.07 -2.53 -36.48
N GLY A 124 -2.86 -2.40 -37.04
CA GLY A 124 -2.59 -1.81 -38.34
C GLY A 124 -2.33 -0.29 -38.29
N ALA A 125 -1.57 0.20 -39.27
CA ALA A 125 -1.11 1.59 -39.38
C ALA A 125 -2.23 2.67 -39.38
N GLY A 126 -3.45 2.30 -39.81
CA GLY A 126 -4.62 3.18 -39.85
C GLY A 126 -5.36 3.30 -38.51
N HIS A 127 -4.94 2.56 -37.49
CA HIS A 127 -5.64 2.49 -36.20
C HIS A 127 -4.93 3.21 -35.07
N VAL A 128 -3.62 3.43 -35.17
CA VAL A 128 -2.81 3.98 -34.07
C VAL A 128 -2.19 5.31 -34.47
N PHE A 129 -2.23 6.29 -33.58
CA PHE A 129 -1.44 7.52 -33.72
C PHE A 129 -1.09 8.11 -32.35
N SER A 130 0.06 8.76 -32.25
CA SER A 130 0.43 9.55 -31.08
C SER A 130 -0.02 11.00 -31.20
N GLU A 131 -0.43 11.60 -30.09
CA GLU A 131 -0.52 13.07 -30.01
C GLU A 131 0.87 13.70 -30.06
N TRP A 132 0.94 14.94 -30.54
CA TRP A 132 2.17 15.74 -30.46
C TRP A 132 2.56 16.01 -29.00
N GLU A 133 3.87 15.95 -28.67
CA GLU A 133 4.43 16.22 -27.33
C GLU A 133 3.94 17.56 -26.78
N ARG A 134 3.84 18.57 -27.66
CA ARG A 134 3.44 19.93 -27.31
C ARG A 134 2.19 20.36 -28.06
N ASP A 135 1.29 21.07 -27.37
CA ASP A 135 0.08 21.66 -27.97
C ASP A 135 0.39 22.95 -28.74
N ILE A 136 1.22 22.85 -29.76
CA ILE A 136 1.50 23.98 -30.63
C ILE A 136 0.38 24.03 -31.67
N ARG A 137 -0.24 25.19 -31.86
CA ARG A 137 -1.23 25.45 -32.93
C ARG A 137 -0.62 26.38 -34.00
N PRO A 138 0.35 25.90 -34.78
CA PRO A 138 0.97 26.70 -35.83
C PRO A 138 -0.11 27.07 -36.86
N ARG A 139 -0.16 28.33 -37.28
CA ARG A 139 -1.02 28.77 -38.38
C ARG A 139 -0.42 28.24 -39.67
N PHE A 140 -1.05 27.23 -40.27
CA PHE A 140 -0.62 26.74 -41.56
C PHE A 140 -0.88 27.81 -42.64
N PRO A 141 0.11 28.18 -43.48
CA PRO A 141 -0.08 29.20 -44.50
C PRO A 141 -1.20 28.84 -45.48
N SER A 142 -1.93 29.85 -45.99
CA SER A 142 -2.90 29.65 -47.06
C SER A 142 -2.18 29.33 -48.37
N LEU A 143 -2.41 28.14 -48.92
CA LEU A 143 -1.89 27.71 -50.23
C LEU A 143 -2.88 28.11 -51.34
N PRO A 144 -2.48 28.93 -52.33
CA PRO A 144 -3.30 29.15 -53.51
C PRO A 144 -3.37 27.84 -54.32
N ARG A 145 -4.56 27.26 -54.46
CA ARG A 145 -4.78 26.02 -55.24
C ARG A 145 -5.12 26.37 -56.68
N ASN A 146 -4.20 26.14 -57.63
CA ASN A 146 -4.54 26.18 -59.04
C ASN A 146 -5.25 24.86 -59.43
N GLY A 147 -6.57 24.91 -59.60
CA GLY A 147 -7.37 23.77 -60.07
C GLY A 147 -7.58 22.64 -59.05
N GLY A 148 -7.47 22.91 -57.75
CA GLY A 148 -7.80 21.97 -56.68
C GLY A 148 -6.81 20.82 -56.46
N LYS A 149 -5.65 20.84 -57.12
CA LYS A 149 -4.59 19.83 -56.96
C LYS A 149 -3.79 20.06 -55.67
N LEU A 150 -3.25 18.98 -55.12
CA LEU A 150 -2.37 19.00 -53.94
C LEU A 150 -0.95 19.36 -54.31
N SER A 151 -0.35 20.30 -53.58
CA SER A 151 1.07 20.61 -53.72
C SER A 151 1.91 19.53 -53.03
N ILE A 152 2.76 18.84 -53.78
CA ILE A 152 3.71 17.85 -53.24
C ILE A 152 5.15 18.32 -53.46
N VAL A 153 5.94 18.27 -52.39
CA VAL A 153 7.40 18.46 -52.40
C VAL A 153 8.07 17.14 -52.05
N THR A 154 9.07 16.74 -52.83
CA THR A 154 9.88 15.55 -52.56
C THR A 154 11.37 15.88 -52.44
N SER A 155 12.12 15.01 -51.79
CA SER A 155 13.58 15.00 -51.85
C SER A 155 14.12 14.94 -53.31
N PRO A 156 15.36 15.40 -53.54
CA PRO A 156 16.02 15.29 -54.85
C PRO A 156 16.07 13.85 -55.38
N THR A 157 16.19 12.86 -54.50
CA THR A 157 16.22 11.43 -54.85
C THR A 157 14.94 10.95 -55.52
N LEU A 158 13.78 11.46 -55.10
CA LEU A 158 12.47 11.11 -55.67
C LEU A 158 12.08 11.96 -56.90
N SER A 159 12.90 12.93 -57.30
CA SER A 159 12.57 13.85 -58.40
C SER A 159 12.43 13.16 -59.77
N GLY A 160 13.03 11.98 -59.95
CA GLY A 160 12.86 11.15 -61.15
C GLY A 160 11.44 10.58 -61.34
N TYR A 161 10.62 10.55 -60.28
CA TYR A 161 9.26 10.01 -60.29
C TYR A 161 8.17 11.08 -60.46
N ARG A 162 8.54 12.34 -60.75
CA ARG A 162 7.60 13.46 -60.99
C ARG A 162 6.60 13.22 -62.14
N LEU A 163 6.83 12.21 -63.00
CA LEU A 163 6.07 11.94 -64.22
C LEU A 163 5.10 10.74 -64.15
N MET A 164 4.72 10.26 -62.96
CA MET A 164 3.85 9.08 -62.83
C MET A 164 2.48 9.23 -63.52
N PRO A 165 2.09 8.30 -64.42
CA PRO A 165 0.75 8.24 -64.99
C PRO A 165 -0.33 8.01 -63.91
N GLY A 166 -1.43 8.77 -63.96
CA GLY A 166 -2.59 8.59 -63.08
C GLY A 166 -2.64 9.45 -61.82
N LEU A 167 -1.53 10.02 -61.36
CA LEU A 167 -1.50 10.95 -60.21
C LEU A 167 -1.62 12.42 -60.62
N GLN A 168 -1.30 12.75 -61.87
CA GLN A 168 -1.30 14.13 -62.42
C GLN A 168 -2.66 14.85 -62.33
N GLU A 169 -3.75 14.10 -62.13
CA GLU A 169 -5.08 14.64 -61.88
C GLU A 169 -5.26 15.18 -60.44
N TYR A 170 -4.52 14.65 -59.46
CA TYR A 170 -4.69 14.96 -58.03
C TYR A 170 -3.59 15.84 -57.46
N ILE A 171 -2.40 15.82 -58.06
CA ILE A 171 -1.20 16.46 -57.49
C ILE A 171 -0.54 17.42 -58.49
N GLU A 172 0.07 18.46 -57.94
CA GLU A 172 1.00 19.35 -58.62
C GLU A 172 2.34 19.28 -57.89
N TRP A 173 3.38 18.88 -58.62
CA TRP A 173 4.74 18.89 -58.11
C TRP A 173 5.22 20.34 -58.04
N SER A 174 5.60 20.79 -56.85
CA SER A 174 6.01 22.18 -56.63
C SER A 174 7.41 22.23 -56.03
N ASP A 175 8.18 23.25 -56.43
CA ASP A 175 9.43 23.63 -55.73
C ASP A 175 9.14 24.72 -54.67
N SER A 176 7.86 24.87 -54.27
CA SER A 176 7.40 25.83 -53.26
C SER A 176 7.91 25.51 -51.86
N GLN A 177 8.16 26.56 -51.08
CA GLN A 177 8.45 26.48 -49.65
C GLN A 177 7.23 26.01 -48.82
N VAL A 178 6.02 25.96 -49.38
CA VAL A 178 4.82 25.45 -48.68
C VAL A 178 4.18 24.33 -49.50
N ALA A 179 3.90 23.19 -48.86
CA ALA A 179 3.35 21.98 -49.47
C ALA A 179 2.17 21.40 -48.69
N ASP A 180 1.24 20.71 -49.36
CA ASP A 180 0.23 19.89 -48.67
C ASP A 180 0.87 18.58 -48.18
N ILE A 181 1.76 17.98 -48.98
CA ILE A 181 2.48 16.75 -48.66
C ILE A 181 3.98 16.95 -48.92
N ALA A 182 4.82 16.61 -47.95
CA ALA A 182 6.27 16.57 -48.11
C ALA A 182 6.78 15.14 -47.89
N VAL A 183 7.58 14.62 -48.83
CA VAL A 183 8.09 13.24 -48.81
C VAL A 183 9.62 13.23 -48.91
N SER A 184 10.30 12.62 -47.93
CA SER A 184 11.78 12.54 -47.91
C SER A 184 12.24 11.40 -47.00
N ASP A 185 13.46 10.92 -47.19
CA ASP A 185 14.15 9.99 -46.28
C ASP A 185 14.89 10.71 -45.13
N SER A 186 14.88 12.06 -45.14
CA SER A 186 15.61 12.90 -44.21
C SER A 186 14.75 14.02 -43.62
N ILE A 187 14.71 14.09 -42.28
CA ILE A 187 14.08 15.23 -41.58
C ILE A 187 14.78 16.55 -41.96
N GLU A 188 16.11 16.58 -42.08
CA GLU A 188 16.83 17.83 -42.35
C GLU A 188 16.51 18.38 -43.74
N GLU A 189 16.23 17.51 -44.72
CA GLU A 189 15.76 17.94 -46.04
C GLU A 189 14.34 18.50 -45.98
N LEU A 190 13.45 17.88 -45.20
CA LEU A 190 12.08 18.37 -45.02
C LEU A 190 12.03 19.73 -44.34
N LEU A 191 12.97 20.00 -43.43
CA LEU A 191 13.09 21.30 -42.76
C LEU A 191 13.55 22.43 -43.68
N THR A 192 14.01 22.11 -44.90
CA THR A 192 14.22 23.13 -45.95
C THR A 192 12.93 23.59 -46.61
N ALA A 193 11.83 22.84 -46.43
CA ALA A 193 10.50 23.34 -46.72
C ALA A 193 10.07 24.33 -45.62
N GLY A 194 9.43 25.43 -45.98
CA GLY A 194 8.88 26.39 -45.03
C GLY A 194 7.63 25.90 -44.28
N ALA A 195 6.80 25.02 -44.86
CA ALA A 195 5.67 24.37 -44.18
C ALA A 195 5.10 23.16 -44.94
N ALA A 196 4.66 22.12 -44.22
CA ALA A 196 4.01 20.93 -44.80
C ALA A 196 2.89 20.37 -43.90
N ARG A 197 1.67 20.10 -44.42
CA ARG A 197 0.56 19.55 -43.62
C ARG A 197 0.75 18.08 -43.26
N LEU A 198 1.08 17.27 -44.26
CA LEU A 198 1.44 15.87 -44.13
C LEU A 198 2.93 15.70 -44.43
N VAL A 199 3.64 15.04 -43.54
CA VAL A 199 5.03 14.64 -43.76
C VAL A 199 5.08 13.12 -43.86
N VAL A 200 5.71 12.61 -44.92
CA VAL A 200 5.98 11.20 -45.15
C VAL A 200 7.49 11.00 -45.14
N LEU A 201 7.98 10.38 -44.08
CA LEU A 201 9.35 9.92 -43.95
C LEU A 201 9.46 8.49 -44.46
N TYR A 202 10.52 8.14 -45.18
CA TYR A 202 10.71 6.77 -45.64
C TYR A 202 12.14 6.24 -45.44
N GLY A 203 12.28 4.92 -45.40
CA GLY A 203 13.53 4.20 -45.22
C GLY A 203 13.54 3.31 -43.98
N LYS A 204 14.69 2.70 -43.67
CA LYS A 204 14.80 1.61 -42.67
C LYS A 204 15.08 2.07 -41.23
N ARG A 205 15.11 3.37 -40.93
CA ARG A 205 15.55 3.90 -39.61
C ARG A 205 14.44 4.68 -38.91
N THR A 206 13.68 4.01 -38.06
CA THR A 206 12.59 4.61 -37.26
C THR A 206 13.08 5.26 -35.97
N GLU A 207 14.06 4.68 -35.26
CA GLU A 207 14.41 5.10 -33.89
C GLU A 207 14.96 6.53 -33.80
N ALA A 208 15.91 6.91 -34.68
CA ALA A 208 16.47 8.25 -34.71
C ALA A 208 15.43 9.34 -35.05
N THR A 209 14.35 8.93 -35.73
CA THR A 209 13.28 9.81 -36.20
C THR A 209 12.43 10.32 -35.03
N TRP A 210 12.11 9.46 -34.06
CA TRP A 210 11.23 9.78 -32.92
C TRP A 210 11.74 10.94 -32.06
N SER A 211 13.04 11.00 -31.79
CA SER A 211 13.69 12.11 -31.04
C SER A 211 13.52 13.49 -31.70
N ARG A 212 13.17 13.52 -32.99
CA ARG A 212 13.09 14.73 -33.80
C ARG A 212 11.68 15.03 -34.34
N VAL A 213 10.69 14.16 -34.10
CA VAL A 213 9.31 14.32 -34.61
C VAL A 213 8.72 15.68 -34.23
N ASN A 214 9.00 16.19 -33.02
CA ASN A 214 8.45 17.48 -32.58
C ASN A 214 8.97 18.68 -33.36
N ARG A 215 10.16 18.59 -33.98
CA ARG A 215 10.67 19.63 -34.88
C ARG A 215 9.75 19.82 -36.08
N LEU A 216 9.18 18.74 -36.62
CA LEU A 216 8.21 18.82 -37.73
C LEU A 216 6.98 19.66 -37.34
N ARG A 217 6.51 19.54 -36.09
CA ARG A 217 5.38 20.34 -35.61
C ARG A 217 5.75 21.80 -35.41
N SER A 218 6.89 22.10 -34.80
CA SER A 218 7.30 23.46 -34.46
C SER A 218 7.82 24.25 -35.67
N GLU A 219 8.53 23.59 -36.58
CA GLU A 219 9.24 24.24 -37.70
C GLU A 219 8.41 24.21 -38.99
N LEU A 220 7.66 23.12 -39.28
CA LEU A 220 6.89 22.97 -40.53
C LEU A 220 5.37 23.17 -40.39
N GLY A 221 4.88 23.33 -39.16
CA GLY A 221 3.46 23.38 -38.89
C GLY A 221 2.71 22.06 -39.17
N THR A 222 3.43 20.93 -39.20
CA THR A 222 2.91 19.61 -39.61
C THR A 222 1.74 19.16 -38.76
N GLN A 223 0.69 18.66 -39.42
CA GLN A 223 -0.53 18.18 -38.78
C GLN A 223 -0.53 16.65 -38.61
N CYS A 224 0.18 15.94 -39.50
CA CYS A 224 0.44 14.50 -39.40
C CYS A 224 1.81 14.15 -39.97
N ALA A 225 2.56 13.31 -39.27
CA ALA A 225 3.82 12.74 -39.72
C ALA A 225 3.71 11.20 -39.73
N ILE A 226 4.13 10.58 -40.83
CA ILE A 226 4.09 9.13 -41.05
C ILE A 226 5.49 8.68 -41.47
N HIS A 227 5.92 7.54 -40.96
CA HIS A 227 7.10 6.82 -41.44
C HIS A 227 6.68 5.60 -42.26
N VAL A 228 7.33 5.36 -43.39
CA VAL A 228 7.08 4.22 -44.29
C VAL A 228 8.38 3.45 -44.48
N ASP A 229 8.42 2.19 -44.04
CA ASP A 229 9.59 1.32 -44.24
C ASP A 229 9.57 0.79 -45.69
N ALA A 230 10.14 1.59 -46.58
CA ALA A 230 10.04 1.43 -48.02
C ALA A 230 11.30 1.92 -48.73
N SER A 231 11.55 1.38 -49.93
CA SER A 231 12.47 2.00 -50.90
C SER A 231 11.81 3.19 -51.60
N ASP A 232 12.59 3.92 -52.40
CA ASP A 232 12.12 5.04 -53.22
C ASP A 232 10.92 4.68 -54.11
N GLU A 233 10.91 3.47 -54.70
CA GLU A 233 9.82 3.03 -55.57
C GLU A 233 8.56 2.68 -54.75
N ASP A 234 8.74 1.94 -53.66
CA ASP A 234 7.63 1.44 -52.85
C ASP A 234 6.93 2.58 -52.09
N VAL A 235 7.66 3.61 -51.63
CA VAL A 235 7.04 4.76 -50.94
C VAL A 235 6.16 5.55 -51.91
N VAL A 236 6.60 5.70 -53.15
CA VAL A 236 5.83 6.41 -54.18
C VAL A 236 4.54 5.63 -54.50
N GLU A 237 4.62 4.31 -54.61
CA GLU A 237 3.45 3.46 -54.78
C GLU A 237 2.50 3.51 -53.57
N TRP A 238 3.03 3.51 -52.35
CA TRP A 238 2.24 3.68 -51.13
C TRP A 238 1.50 5.03 -51.12
N VAL A 239 2.19 6.14 -51.42
CA VAL A 239 1.58 7.47 -51.53
C VAL A 239 0.47 7.48 -52.58
N ARG A 240 0.68 6.81 -53.73
CA ARG A 240 -0.34 6.66 -54.76
C ARG A 240 -1.60 5.99 -54.22
N TYR A 241 -1.48 4.92 -53.45
CA TYR A 241 -2.64 4.25 -52.85
C TYR A 241 -3.34 5.10 -51.79
N VAL A 242 -2.60 5.87 -50.97
CA VAL A 242 -3.21 6.79 -49.99
C VAL A 242 -4.05 7.84 -50.71
N LEU A 243 -3.50 8.44 -51.77
CA LEU A 243 -4.19 9.46 -52.57
C LEU A 243 -5.39 8.88 -53.32
N TYR A 244 -5.25 7.69 -53.92
CA TYR A 244 -6.35 7.00 -54.59
C TYR A 244 -7.50 6.69 -53.63
N ALA A 245 -7.21 6.10 -52.47
CA ALA A 245 -8.21 5.77 -51.46
C ALA A 245 -8.91 7.03 -50.92
N SER A 246 -8.15 8.11 -50.70
CA SER A 246 -8.71 9.38 -50.22
C SER A 246 -9.55 10.09 -51.29
N ALA A 247 -9.07 10.16 -52.54
CA ALA A 247 -9.69 10.93 -53.62
C ALA A 247 -10.82 10.20 -54.34
N LYS A 248 -10.69 8.88 -54.56
CA LYS A 248 -11.64 8.07 -55.34
C LYS A 248 -12.58 7.24 -54.49
N LEU A 249 -12.08 6.71 -53.37
CA LEU A 249 -12.88 5.86 -52.50
C LEU A 249 -13.50 6.64 -51.33
N TYR A 250 -13.21 7.95 -51.21
CA TYR A 250 -13.71 8.83 -50.16
C TYR A 250 -13.48 8.27 -48.74
N MET A 251 -12.38 7.52 -48.58
CA MET A 251 -11.99 6.95 -47.30
C MET A 251 -11.52 8.05 -46.36
N LYS A 252 -11.70 7.84 -45.04
CA LYS A 252 -11.01 8.71 -44.06
C LYS A 252 -9.51 8.57 -44.24
N PHE A 253 -8.75 9.60 -43.91
CA PHE A 253 -7.28 9.55 -44.05
C PHE A 253 -6.66 8.33 -43.36
N SER A 254 -7.09 8.02 -42.12
CA SER A 254 -6.68 6.80 -41.41
C SER A 254 -7.02 5.50 -42.13
N ASP A 255 -8.21 5.41 -42.75
CA ASP A 255 -8.62 4.21 -43.50
C ASP A 255 -7.83 4.11 -44.82
N ALA A 256 -7.48 5.25 -45.44
CA ALA A 256 -6.63 5.32 -46.63
C ALA A 256 -5.18 4.91 -46.35
N VAL A 257 -4.63 5.26 -45.18
CA VAL A 257 -3.31 4.78 -44.70
C VAL A 257 -3.33 3.26 -44.52
N GLY A 258 -4.40 2.72 -43.91
CA GLY A 258 -4.59 1.27 -43.79
C GLY A 258 -4.69 0.59 -45.17
N PHE A 259 -5.51 1.14 -46.07
CA PHE A 259 -5.65 0.64 -47.44
C PHE A 259 -4.32 0.63 -48.20
N ALA A 260 -3.54 1.71 -48.12
CA ALA A 260 -2.27 1.80 -48.83
C ALA A 260 -1.26 0.77 -48.30
N THR A 261 -1.14 0.65 -46.99
CA THR A 261 -0.26 -0.33 -46.33
C THR A 261 -0.59 -1.76 -46.77
N SER A 262 -1.87 -2.12 -46.79
CA SER A 262 -2.30 -3.46 -47.22
C SER A 262 -2.09 -3.74 -48.71
N ASN A 263 -2.25 -2.75 -49.59
CA ASN A 263 -2.14 -2.95 -51.04
C ASN A 263 -0.72 -2.85 -51.58
N SER A 264 0.16 -2.08 -50.92
CA SER A 264 1.57 -1.96 -51.29
C SER A 264 2.46 -3.00 -50.60
N GLY A 265 2.00 -3.60 -49.50
CA GLY A 265 2.80 -4.53 -48.70
C GLY A 265 3.92 -3.86 -47.89
N VAL A 266 4.05 -2.53 -47.93
CA VAL A 266 5.01 -1.80 -47.09
C VAL A 266 4.42 -1.49 -45.72
N ARG A 267 5.29 -1.42 -44.71
CA ARG A 267 4.88 -1.07 -43.34
C ARG A 267 4.86 0.44 -43.18
N ALA A 268 3.76 0.98 -42.65
CA ALA A 268 3.65 2.38 -42.29
C ALA A 268 3.38 2.54 -40.78
N THR A 269 3.89 3.62 -40.18
CA THR A 269 3.69 3.95 -38.76
C THR A 269 3.40 5.43 -38.64
N VAL A 270 2.28 5.78 -38.00
CA VAL A 270 1.91 7.18 -37.78
C VAL A 270 2.67 7.69 -36.56
N LEU A 271 3.67 8.52 -36.81
CA LEU A 271 4.57 9.03 -35.78
C LEU A 271 3.82 9.97 -34.82
N ALA A 272 3.10 10.93 -35.40
CA ALA A 272 2.22 11.82 -34.65
C ALA A 272 1.14 12.42 -35.55
N SER A 273 -0.04 12.69 -35.00
CA SER A 273 -1.10 13.37 -35.73
C SER A 273 -2.00 14.18 -34.81
N THR A 274 -2.59 15.24 -35.37
CA THR A 274 -3.80 15.80 -34.76
C THR A 274 -4.98 14.85 -35.03
N GLN A 275 -5.88 14.72 -34.05
CA GLN A 275 -7.06 13.85 -34.17
C GLN A 275 -7.98 14.29 -35.31
N SER A 276 -8.12 15.60 -35.53
CA SER A 276 -8.93 16.15 -36.63
C SER A 276 -8.37 15.77 -37.99
N PHE A 277 -7.04 15.80 -38.17
CA PHE A 277 -6.40 15.39 -39.42
C PHE A 277 -6.58 13.88 -39.65
N PHE A 278 -6.26 13.06 -38.64
CA PHE A 278 -6.25 11.60 -38.76
C PHE A 278 -7.62 10.99 -39.09
N LEU A 279 -8.70 11.57 -38.57
CA LEU A 279 -10.07 11.08 -38.72
C LEU A 279 -10.88 11.78 -39.81
N SER A 280 -10.27 12.74 -40.50
CA SER A 280 -10.93 13.54 -41.53
C SER A 280 -11.30 12.72 -42.77
N ARG A 281 -12.33 13.18 -43.50
CA ARG A 281 -12.75 12.68 -44.82
C ARG A 281 -12.37 13.60 -45.98
N ASP A 282 -12.26 14.91 -45.73
CA ASP A 282 -12.35 15.93 -46.80
C ASP A 282 -11.11 16.83 -46.93
N LEU A 283 -9.94 16.46 -46.37
CA LEU A 283 -8.79 17.37 -46.25
C LEU A 283 -8.22 17.88 -47.58
N PHE A 284 -8.22 17.01 -48.59
CA PHE A 284 -7.42 17.22 -49.78
C PHE A 284 -8.22 17.78 -50.96
N PHE A 285 -9.53 17.49 -51.09
CA PHE A 285 -10.25 17.61 -52.37
C PHE A 285 -11.57 18.40 -52.36
N ARG A 286 -11.83 19.29 -51.38
CA ARG A 286 -12.98 20.21 -51.46
C ARG A 286 -12.61 21.57 -52.07
N GLU A 287 -13.43 22.03 -53.03
CA GLU A 287 -13.44 23.39 -53.57
C GLU A 287 -13.70 24.44 -52.47
N GLU A 288 -13.07 25.61 -52.61
CA GLU A 288 -13.30 26.77 -51.76
C GLU A 288 -14.78 27.18 -51.80
N ILE A 289 -15.44 27.11 -50.65
CA ILE A 289 -16.67 27.88 -50.44
C ILE A 289 -16.23 29.34 -50.31
N THR A 290 -16.41 30.12 -51.37
CA THR A 290 -16.24 31.57 -51.38
C THR A 290 -17.05 32.19 -50.24
N LYS A 291 -16.34 32.80 -49.28
CA LYS A 291 -16.92 33.63 -48.22
C LYS A 291 -17.60 34.85 -48.84
N ASN A 292 -18.89 35.02 -48.58
CA ASN A 292 -19.51 36.34 -48.58
C ASN A 292 -19.89 36.68 -47.13
N GLY A 293 -19.33 37.79 -46.63
CA GLY A 293 -19.95 38.67 -45.64
C GLY A 293 -19.99 38.23 -44.18
N ASP A 294 -19.23 38.96 -43.36
CA ASP A 294 -19.44 39.34 -41.95
C ASP A 294 -20.29 38.47 -41.01
N GLY A 295 -19.64 38.03 -39.93
CA GLY A 295 -20.29 37.49 -38.74
C GLY A 295 -19.34 36.60 -37.96
N GLY A 296 -18.67 37.18 -36.96
CA GLY A 296 -17.91 36.41 -35.98
C GLY A 296 -18.84 35.65 -35.05
N ASP A 297 -18.84 34.32 -35.16
CA ASP A 297 -19.02 33.37 -34.06
C ASP A 297 -18.76 31.95 -34.60
N PHE A 298 -17.73 31.28 -34.08
CA PHE A 298 -17.42 29.89 -34.43
C PHE A 298 -18.06 28.94 -33.41
N GLU A 299 -19.34 28.62 -33.59
CA GLU A 299 -19.96 27.39 -33.03
C GLU A 299 -19.83 26.26 -34.06
N TYR A 300 -19.18 25.15 -33.66
CA TYR A 300 -19.14 23.90 -34.45
C TYR A 300 -20.53 23.25 -34.48
N ARG A 301 -21.38 23.66 -35.43
CA ARG A 301 -22.61 22.92 -35.77
C ARG A 301 -22.27 21.69 -36.60
N ILE A 302 -22.45 20.53 -35.98
CA ILE A 302 -22.45 19.19 -36.61
C ILE A 302 -23.50 19.17 -37.72
N PHE A 303 -23.07 19.14 -38.98
CA PHE A 303 -23.95 18.90 -40.11
C PHE A 303 -24.34 17.41 -40.14
N ARG A 304 -25.60 17.13 -39.79
CA ARG A 304 -26.31 15.91 -40.22
C ARG A 304 -26.42 15.94 -41.74
N SER A 305 -25.62 15.15 -42.46
CA SER A 305 -25.95 14.81 -43.84
C SER A 305 -27.03 13.73 -43.84
N GLN A 306 -28.09 14.01 -44.56
CA GLN A 306 -29.18 13.08 -44.86
C GLN A 306 -28.63 11.86 -45.61
N SER A 307 -28.50 10.72 -44.94
CA SER A 307 -28.45 9.42 -45.60
C SER A 307 -29.78 8.71 -45.36
N VAL A 308 -30.57 8.68 -46.43
CA VAL A 308 -31.72 7.83 -46.75
C VAL A 308 -32.04 6.75 -45.72
N SER A 309 -33.20 6.89 -45.08
CA SER A 309 -33.87 5.85 -44.31
C SER A 309 -34.24 4.67 -45.23
N LEU A 310 -33.38 3.66 -45.30
CA LEU A 310 -33.80 2.32 -45.70
C LEU A 310 -34.35 1.62 -44.47
N LYS A 311 -35.68 1.65 -44.35
CA LYS A 311 -36.44 0.76 -43.46
C LYS A 311 -36.18 -0.67 -43.93
N ILE A 312 -35.31 -1.40 -43.22
CA ILE A 312 -35.29 -2.86 -43.28
C ILE A 312 -36.24 -3.35 -42.19
N ALA A 313 -37.24 -4.08 -42.63
CA ALA A 313 -38.34 -4.61 -41.85
C ALA A 313 -37.88 -5.62 -40.79
N ASP A 314 -38.71 -5.74 -39.76
CA ASP A 314 -38.59 -6.63 -38.62
C ASP A 314 -38.22 -8.07 -39.01
N ALA A 315 -37.14 -8.58 -38.41
CA ALA A 315 -36.90 -10.00 -38.22
C ALA A 315 -36.59 -10.24 -36.72
N PRO A 316 -37.18 -11.26 -36.09
CA PRO A 316 -37.16 -11.39 -34.64
C PRO A 316 -35.79 -11.90 -34.16
N THR A 317 -35.00 -11.03 -33.52
CA THR A 317 -33.85 -11.47 -32.74
C THR A 317 -34.32 -12.04 -31.41
N THR A 318 -34.27 -13.37 -31.28
CA THR A 318 -34.21 -14.10 -30.02
C THR A 318 -32.94 -13.70 -29.26
N ARG A 319 -33.02 -12.62 -28.46
CA ARG A 319 -32.08 -12.36 -27.36
C ARG A 319 -32.70 -12.91 -26.08
N SER A 320 -32.32 -14.13 -25.75
CA SER A 320 -32.51 -14.68 -24.41
C SER A 320 -31.35 -14.24 -23.52
N GLY A 321 -31.68 -13.60 -22.38
CA GLY A 321 -30.91 -13.71 -21.15
C GLY A 321 -29.68 -12.82 -20.99
N LEU A 322 -29.85 -11.50 -20.93
CA LEU A 322 -28.99 -10.65 -20.09
C LEU A 322 -29.90 -9.65 -19.37
N THR A 323 -30.15 -9.96 -18.10
CA THR A 323 -30.87 -9.14 -17.14
C THR A 323 -30.22 -7.76 -17.05
N GLU A 324 -31.01 -6.71 -17.27
CA GLU A 324 -30.63 -5.34 -16.94
C GLU A 324 -30.41 -5.24 -15.42
N LEU A 325 -29.16 -5.41 -14.98
CA LEU A 325 -28.75 -5.08 -13.62
C LEU A 325 -28.58 -3.57 -13.50
N ASN A 326 -29.13 -3.03 -12.40
CA ASN A 326 -29.23 -1.63 -12.03
C ASN A 326 -27.98 -0.79 -12.35
N ARG A 327 -28.21 0.31 -13.08
CA ARG A 327 -27.18 1.17 -13.69
C ARG A 327 -26.53 2.22 -12.77
N ASN A 328 -26.80 2.27 -11.45
CA ASN A 328 -26.45 3.46 -10.64
C ASN A 328 -25.67 3.26 -9.33
N ASP A 329 -25.26 2.05 -8.92
CA ASP A 329 -24.70 1.85 -7.55
C ASP A 329 -23.22 1.44 -7.44
N ILE A 330 -22.46 1.44 -8.54
CA ILE A 330 -21.01 1.17 -8.48
C ILE A 330 -20.28 2.40 -9.00
N GLY A 331 -19.96 3.33 -8.09
CA GLY A 331 -18.94 4.35 -8.36
C GLY A 331 -17.65 3.67 -8.84
N PRO A 332 -16.77 4.36 -9.59
CA PRO A 332 -15.53 3.77 -10.06
C PRO A 332 -14.78 3.16 -8.88
N LEU A 333 -14.61 1.84 -8.90
CA LEU A 333 -13.83 1.13 -7.89
C LEU A 333 -12.41 1.71 -7.95
N VAL A 334 -11.97 2.28 -6.84
CA VAL A 334 -10.63 2.83 -6.67
C VAL A 334 -9.63 1.68 -6.83
N PRO A 335 -8.43 1.91 -7.40
CA PRO A 335 -7.35 0.93 -7.31
C PRO A 335 -7.18 0.48 -5.85
N PRO A 336 -6.68 -0.74 -5.56
CA PRO A 336 -6.14 -1.01 -4.24
C PRO A 336 -4.98 -0.02 -4.00
N VAL A 337 -5.27 1.09 -3.33
CA VAL A 337 -4.29 2.11 -2.96
C VAL A 337 -3.50 1.53 -1.80
N GLU A 338 -2.38 0.93 -2.13
CA GLU A 338 -1.27 0.86 -1.19
C GLU A 338 -0.62 2.25 -1.22
N ARG A 339 -0.26 2.82 -0.07
CA ARG A 339 0.53 4.06 0.00
C ARG A 339 1.91 3.77 0.57
N VAL A 340 2.85 4.68 0.41
CA VAL A 340 4.15 4.65 1.09
C VAL A 340 4.46 6.03 1.64
N LEU A 341 5.14 6.08 2.78
CA LEU A 341 5.76 7.30 3.26
C LEU A 341 7.05 7.53 2.48
N ASP A 342 7.22 8.73 1.95
CA ASP A 342 8.37 9.12 1.14
C ASP A 342 8.96 10.44 1.63
N ALA A 343 10.26 10.62 1.37
CA ALA A 343 10.96 11.86 1.60
C ALA A 343 11.90 12.19 0.44
N THR A 344 11.89 13.45 0.03
CA THR A 344 12.86 14.00 -0.91
C THR A 344 13.58 15.17 -0.27
N ALA A 345 14.82 15.41 -0.67
CA ALA A 345 15.60 16.55 -0.22
C ALA A 345 15.90 17.47 -1.39
N ARG A 346 15.83 18.78 -1.17
CA ARG A 346 16.17 19.79 -2.19
C ARG A 346 16.89 20.98 -1.58
N GLN A 347 17.63 21.69 -2.43
CA GLN A 347 18.23 22.98 -2.12
C GLN A 347 17.66 24.01 -3.11
N GLY A 348 16.79 24.90 -2.64
CA GLY A 348 15.95 25.74 -3.50
C GLY A 348 15.05 24.86 -4.39
N ASN A 349 15.13 25.06 -5.71
CA ASN A 349 14.33 24.32 -6.70
C ASN A 349 15.03 23.06 -7.24
N ARG A 350 16.19 22.66 -6.69
CA ARG A 350 16.96 21.52 -7.19
C ARG A 350 16.88 20.34 -6.22
N PRO A 351 16.38 19.16 -6.64
CA PRO A 351 16.47 17.95 -5.83
C PRO A 351 17.93 17.56 -5.64
N ILE A 352 18.23 17.00 -4.48
CA ILE A 352 19.57 16.54 -4.11
C ILE A 352 19.51 15.10 -3.62
N GLU A 353 20.40 14.26 -4.14
CA GLU A 353 20.56 12.86 -3.68
C GLU A 353 21.69 12.72 -2.65
N ARG A 354 22.51 13.77 -2.50
CA ARG A 354 23.65 13.82 -1.58
C ARG A 354 23.61 15.09 -0.74
N TRP A 355 23.62 14.90 0.58
CA TRP A 355 24.51 15.56 1.52
C TRP A 355 25.23 16.89 1.17
N PRO A 356 24.64 18.11 1.06
CA PRO A 356 25.46 19.28 0.72
C PRO A 356 26.42 19.67 1.85
N THR A 357 27.48 20.42 1.51
CA THR A 357 28.47 20.91 2.48
C THR A 357 27.98 22.13 3.27
N THR A 358 27.13 22.96 2.66
CA THR A 358 26.66 24.24 3.20
C THR A 358 25.28 24.61 2.65
N GLY A 359 24.59 25.51 3.35
CA GLY A 359 23.30 26.07 2.95
C GLY A 359 22.11 25.27 3.48
N ASP A 360 20.91 25.80 3.27
CA ASP A 360 19.69 25.18 3.77
C ASP A 360 19.27 24.01 2.87
N VAL A 361 18.83 22.93 3.52
CA VAL A 361 18.21 21.77 2.89
C VAL A 361 16.75 21.72 3.32
N GLU A 362 15.87 21.64 2.34
CA GLU A 362 14.45 21.43 2.53
C GLU A 362 14.16 19.95 2.34
N ILE A 363 13.55 19.32 3.35
CA ILE A 363 13.18 17.91 3.35
C ILE A 363 11.67 17.84 3.24
N ASP A 364 11.19 17.39 2.08
CA ASP A 364 9.78 17.27 1.75
C ASP A 364 9.33 15.84 2.02
N VAL A 365 8.45 15.66 3.00
CA VAL A 365 7.90 14.36 3.44
C VAL A 365 6.42 14.29 3.08
N MET A 366 5.99 13.17 2.50
CA MET A 366 4.59 12.96 2.11
C MET A 366 4.21 11.48 2.14
N ILE A 367 2.92 11.20 2.26
CA ILE A 367 2.35 9.87 2.05
C ILE A 367 1.86 9.84 0.60
N ARG A 368 2.46 9.02 -0.24
CA ARG A 368 2.11 8.93 -1.66
C ARG A 368 1.51 7.59 -2.01
N VAL A 369 0.64 7.56 -3.02
CA VAL A 369 0.09 6.34 -3.61
C VAL A 369 1.26 5.50 -4.12
N LYS A 370 1.36 4.29 -3.56
CA LYS A 370 2.24 3.26 -4.03
C LYS A 370 1.62 2.69 -5.28
N THR A 371 2.41 2.69 -6.34
CA THR A 371 2.03 1.97 -7.54
C THR A 371 3.13 0.93 -7.76
N PRO A 372 2.81 -0.28 -8.25
CA PRO A 372 3.84 -1.24 -8.69
C PRO A 372 4.77 -0.68 -9.80
N LEU A 373 4.53 0.57 -10.19
CA LEU A 373 4.94 1.28 -11.39
C LEU A 373 5.94 2.40 -11.06
N ARG A 374 6.02 2.86 -9.79
CA ARG A 374 6.94 3.89 -9.27
C ARG A 374 7.86 3.38 -8.15
N ASP A 375 7.51 2.26 -7.53
CA ASP A 375 8.18 1.70 -6.37
C ASP A 375 9.03 0.48 -6.75
N GLN A 376 10.18 0.72 -7.39
CA GLN A 376 11.24 -0.31 -7.49
C GLN A 376 11.93 -0.53 -6.13
N ASP A 377 11.84 0.44 -5.23
CA ASP A 377 12.32 0.28 -3.86
C ASP A 377 11.33 -0.57 -3.06
N SER A 378 11.87 -1.50 -2.26
CA SER A 378 11.13 -2.37 -1.34
C SER A 378 10.54 -1.61 -0.14
N ARG A 379 10.07 -0.36 -0.34
CA ARG A 379 9.52 0.48 0.72
C ARG A 379 8.25 -0.16 1.28
N PRO A 380 8.21 -0.38 2.60
CA PRO A 380 7.02 -0.93 3.23
C PRO A 380 5.81 -0.01 3.09
N SER A 381 4.62 -0.61 2.96
CA SER A 381 3.35 0.10 2.86
C SER A 381 3.14 1.05 4.04
N PHE A 382 2.61 2.23 3.76
CA PHE A 382 1.98 3.08 4.76
C PHE A 382 0.72 2.39 5.28
N PRO A 383 0.49 2.37 6.60
CA PRO A 383 -0.59 1.61 7.22
C PRO A 383 -1.93 2.37 7.12
N ASP A 384 -2.49 2.44 5.92
CA ASP A 384 -3.73 3.15 5.61
C ASP A 384 -4.95 2.68 6.37
N GLU A 385 -4.94 1.41 6.77
CA GLU A 385 -5.93 0.82 7.64
C GLU A 385 -6.03 1.49 9.01
N ARG A 386 -5.06 2.32 9.39
CA ARG A 386 -5.04 3.01 10.69
C ARG A 386 -5.58 4.42 10.69
N VAL A 387 -5.71 5.02 9.51
CA VAL A 387 -6.21 6.38 9.41
C VAL A 387 -7.71 6.34 9.69
N GLU A 388 -8.15 7.05 10.73
CA GLU A 388 -9.58 7.11 11.06
C GLU A 388 -10.26 8.13 10.16
N TRP A 389 -11.00 7.62 9.17
CA TRP A 389 -11.67 8.45 8.17
C TRP A 389 -13.09 8.82 8.60
N SER A 390 -13.33 10.10 8.87
CA SER A 390 -14.67 10.68 9.03
C SER A 390 -15.20 11.37 7.76
N GLY A 391 -14.40 11.41 6.68
CA GLY A 391 -14.74 12.04 5.40
C GLY A 391 -13.80 11.60 4.26
N GLU A 392 -13.71 12.41 3.21
CA GLU A 392 -12.86 12.17 2.02
C GLU A 392 -11.37 12.51 2.25
N SER A 393 -11.09 13.28 3.30
CA SER A 393 -9.73 13.63 3.72
C SER A 393 -9.59 13.53 5.24
N LYS A 394 -8.35 13.36 5.69
CA LYS A 394 -7.96 13.36 7.11
C LYS A 394 -6.67 14.16 7.28
N THR A 395 -6.60 14.94 8.35
CA THR A 395 -5.36 15.64 8.73
C THR A 395 -4.53 14.74 9.64
N LEU A 396 -3.27 14.53 9.26
CA LEU A 396 -2.28 13.81 10.06
C LEU A 396 -1.15 14.77 10.45
N GLN A 397 -0.36 14.39 11.45
CA GLN A 397 0.85 15.12 11.83
C GLN A 397 2.11 14.33 11.44
N ILE A 398 3.13 15.04 10.95
CA ILE A 398 4.48 14.52 10.79
C ILE A 398 5.39 15.29 11.75
N HIS A 399 6.07 14.56 12.62
CA HIS A 399 6.99 15.11 13.60
C HIS A 399 8.43 14.74 13.22
N MET A 400 9.30 15.73 13.07
CA MET A 400 10.73 15.56 12.86
C MET A 400 11.49 15.68 14.19
N PHE A 401 12.32 14.67 14.47
CA PHE A 401 13.16 14.60 15.68
C PHE A 401 14.64 14.52 15.32
N GLU A 402 15.45 15.15 16.15
CA GLU A 402 16.91 15.10 16.08
C GLU A 402 17.51 15.24 17.48
N LEU A 403 18.57 14.49 17.76
CA LEU A 403 19.27 14.56 19.03
C LEU A 403 19.77 15.98 19.33
N GLY A 404 19.35 16.53 20.48
CA GLY A 404 19.78 17.84 20.96
C GLY A 404 19.03 19.03 20.35
N ARG A 405 17.97 18.80 19.56
CA ARG A 405 17.07 19.86 19.08
C ARG A 405 15.64 19.60 19.53
N ALA A 406 14.86 20.68 19.61
CA ALA A 406 13.42 20.57 19.86
C ALA A 406 12.71 19.90 18.66
N PRO A 407 11.67 19.09 18.89
CA PRO A 407 10.86 18.51 17.82
C PRO A 407 10.20 19.59 16.95
N ILE A 408 10.03 19.30 15.66
CA ILE A 408 9.31 20.17 14.71
C ILE A 408 8.14 19.37 14.14
N SER A 409 6.94 19.94 14.14
CA SER A 409 5.72 19.30 13.61
C SER A 409 5.21 20.01 12.38
N GLN A 410 4.67 19.25 11.43
CA GLN A 410 3.95 19.76 10.27
C GLN A 410 2.68 18.94 10.04
N SER A 411 1.59 19.61 9.66
CA SER A 411 0.34 18.94 9.29
C SER A 411 0.38 18.51 7.82
N ILE A 412 -0.16 17.34 7.52
CA ILE A 412 -0.49 16.94 6.16
C ILE A 412 -1.97 16.63 6.03
N VAL A 413 -2.54 16.89 4.85
CA VAL A 413 -3.89 16.47 4.49
C VAL A 413 -3.76 15.24 3.60
N LEU A 414 -4.26 14.11 4.08
CA LEU A 414 -4.29 12.86 3.36
C LEU A 414 -5.70 12.65 2.79
N SER A 415 -5.85 12.56 1.46
CA SER A 415 -7.13 12.18 0.84
C SER A 415 -7.27 10.66 0.79
N ARG A 416 -8.48 10.13 0.61
CA ARG A 416 -8.70 8.67 0.50
C ARG A 416 -8.04 8.03 -0.73
N THR A 417 -7.79 8.82 -1.77
CA THR A 417 -7.47 8.31 -3.11
C THR A 417 -6.15 8.80 -3.67
N ASP A 418 -5.62 9.91 -3.15
CA ASP A 418 -4.46 10.61 -3.71
C ASP A 418 -3.32 10.71 -2.69
N ASP A 419 -2.22 11.28 -3.17
CA ASP A 419 -1.08 11.67 -2.33
C ASP A 419 -1.52 12.68 -1.27
N SER A 420 -0.83 12.68 -0.13
CA SER A 420 -1.00 13.72 0.87
C SER A 420 -0.44 15.06 0.40
N SER A 421 -0.85 16.14 1.06
CA SER A 421 -0.05 17.37 1.01
C SER A 421 1.36 17.13 1.54
N ILE A 422 2.31 17.98 1.12
CA ILE A 422 3.73 17.88 1.49
C ILE A 422 3.96 18.56 2.84
N ALA A 423 4.70 17.90 3.74
CA ALA A 423 5.30 18.51 4.91
C ALA A 423 6.77 18.84 4.65
N THR A 424 7.12 20.13 4.68
CA THR A 424 8.49 20.59 4.46
C THR A 424 9.20 20.92 5.78
N PHE A 425 10.39 20.35 5.96
CA PHE A 425 11.26 20.60 7.12
C PHE A 425 12.58 21.21 6.68
N ASN A 426 12.96 22.33 7.30
CA ASN A 426 14.19 23.04 6.97
C ASN A 426 15.34 22.62 7.89
N ARG A 427 16.51 22.38 7.30
CA ARG A 427 17.71 22.01 8.03
C ARG A 427 18.96 22.57 7.36
N GLU A 428 19.73 23.36 8.10
CA GLU A 428 21.03 23.84 7.65
C GLU A 428 22.02 22.67 7.49
N ALA A 429 22.68 22.59 6.34
CA ALA A 429 23.74 21.63 6.08
C ALA A 429 25.02 21.99 6.84
N GLY A 430 25.72 20.97 7.34
CA GLY A 430 26.96 21.16 8.06
C GLY A 430 27.85 19.91 8.03
N GLY A 431 29.02 20.01 8.68
CA GLY A 431 30.05 18.96 8.70
C GLY A 431 29.79 17.76 9.62
N LYS A 432 28.60 17.65 10.22
CA LYS A 432 28.25 16.55 11.14
C LYS A 432 27.36 15.54 10.42
N ALA A 433 27.42 14.29 10.88
CA ALA A 433 26.45 13.28 10.47
C ALA A 433 25.03 13.75 10.78
N VAL A 434 24.11 13.49 9.86
CA VAL A 434 22.70 13.85 9.97
C VAL A 434 21.92 12.57 10.23
N ASP A 435 21.13 12.60 11.29
CA ASP A 435 20.30 11.49 11.71
C ASP A 435 18.95 12.03 12.19
N LEU A 436 17.94 11.94 11.33
CA LEU A 436 16.61 12.48 11.56
C LEU A 436 15.61 11.33 11.64
N ARG A 437 14.63 11.48 12.53
CA ARG A 437 13.44 10.63 12.56
C ARG A 437 12.21 11.43 12.16
N PHE A 438 11.38 10.83 11.33
CA PHE A 438 10.04 11.29 11.02
C PHE A 438 9.04 10.32 11.66
N LEU A 439 8.09 10.85 12.42
CA LEU A 439 6.99 10.09 13.02
C LEU A 439 5.68 10.61 12.46
N VAL A 440 4.88 9.73 11.87
CA VAL A 440 3.51 10.06 11.42
C VAL A 440 2.52 9.67 12.50
N SER A 441 1.62 10.57 12.88
CA SER A 441 0.60 10.34 13.90
C SER A 441 -0.80 10.82 13.50
N ASP A 442 -1.82 10.18 14.09
CA ASP A 442 -3.22 10.60 14.11
C ASP A 442 -3.62 10.81 15.58
N GLY A 443 -3.60 12.06 16.06
CA GLY A 443 -3.68 12.36 17.49
C GLY A 443 -2.55 11.69 18.28
N ALA A 444 -2.85 11.16 19.48
CA ALA A 444 -1.91 10.39 20.28
C ALA A 444 -1.74 8.95 19.81
N GLN A 445 -1.68 8.74 18.49
CA GLN A 445 -1.49 7.42 17.89
C GLN A 445 -0.35 7.46 16.88
N ILE A 446 0.68 6.65 17.09
CA ILE A 446 1.84 6.54 16.20
C ILE A 446 1.50 5.59 15.07
N LEU A 447 1.49 6.07 13.82
CA LEU A 447 1.16 5.28 12.62
C LEU A 447 2.39 4.57 12.05
N GLN A 448 3.42 5.34 11.73
CA GLN A 448 4.64 4.86 11.10
C GLN A 448 5.79 5.79 11.48
N THR A 449 7.01 5.26 11.49
CA THR A 449 8.23 6.04 11.67
C THR A 449 9.23 5.73 10.57
N ALA A 450 9.98 6.75 10.16
CA ALA A 450 11.02 6.67 9.16
C ALA A 450 12.28 7.41 9.61
N ARG A 451 13.41 7.08 8.99
CA ARG A 451 14.72 7.64 9.28
C ARG A 451 15.30 8.24 8.02
N LEU A 452 15.97 9.38 8.18
CA LEU A 452 16.87 9.94 7.17
C LEU A 452 18.27 10.01 7.78
N GLN A 453 19.18 9.24 7.20
CA GLN A 453 20.57 9.18 7.62
C GLN A 453 21.49 9.61 6.47
N THR A 454 22.46 10.46 6.78
CA THR A 454 23.47 10.87 5.81
C THR A 454 24.67 11.54 6.52
N SER A 455 25.66 11.94 5.75
CA SER A 455 26.75 12.82 6.17
C SER A 455 27.19 13.66 4.99
N THR A 456 27.98 14.69 5.24
CA THR A 456 28.47 15.59 4.19
C THR A 456 29.01 14.83 2.97
N SER A 457 28.49 15.14 1.79
CA SER A 457 28.79 14.53 0.48
C SER A 457 28.43 13.05 0.31
N LEU A 458 27.81 12.42 1.31
CA LEU A 458 27.28 11.06 1.21
C LEU A 458 25.84 11.04 0.67
N PRO A 459 25.39 9.91 0.12
CA PRO A 459 23.99 9.70 -0.25
C PRO A 459 23.03 9.94 0.92
N ILE A 460 21.84 10.42 0.59
CA ILE A 460 20.74 10.57 1.54
C ILE A 460 19.98 9.25 1.60
N ASN A 461 20.03 8.57 2.75
CA ASN A 461 19.34 7.30 2.94
C ASN A 461 18.06 7.54 3.73
N PHE A 462 16.91 7.41 3.07
CA PHE A 462 15.60 7.42 3.71
C PHE A 462 15.03 6.01 3.76
N PHE A 463 14.59 5.55 4.92
CA PHE A 463 14.00 4.23 5.09
C PHE A 463 12.95 4.19 6.20
N ILE A 464 11.99 3.29 6.07
CA ILE A 464 10.98 3.05 7.11
C ILE A 464 11.64 2.32 8.28
N GLU A 465 11.59 2.93 9.46
CA GLU A 465 12.14 2.38 10.69
C GLU A 465 11.18 1.37 11.29
N ASN A 466 9.91 1.77 11.40
CA ASN A 466 8.88 0.95 12.00
C ASN A 466 7.50 1.29 11.41
N ILE A 467 6.75 0.24 11.09
CA ILE A 467 5.31 0.32 10.83
C ILE A 467 4.63 -0.29 12.02
N VAL A 468 3.83 0.52 12.70
CA VAL A 468 2.93 -0.03 13.68
C VAL A 468 1.71 -0.48 12.88
N THR A 469 1.49 -1.78 12.78
CA THR A 469 0.36 -2.40 12.05
C THR A 469 -0.65 -2.96 13.04
N PRO A 470 -1.67 -2.18 13.48
CA PRO A 470 -2.87 -2.70 14.09
C PRO A 470 -3.92 -3.08 13.03
N VAL A 471 -4.90 -3.87 13.46
CA VAL A 471 -5.84 -4.56 12.58
C VAL A 471 -7.19 -3.81 12.52
N HIS A 472 -7.26 -2.52 12.91
CA HIS A 472 -8.53 -1.80 13.10
C HIS A 472 -8.54 -0.30 12.70
N ARG A 473 -9.73 0.19 12.29
CA ARG A 473 -10.06 1.54 11.75
C ARG A 473 -10.85 2.47 12.69
N THR A 474 -11.27 1.99 13.86
CA THR A 474 -12.03 2.78 14.86
C THR A 474 -11.52 2.40 16.24
N LYS A 475 -10.70 3.24 16.84
CA LYS A 475 -10.10 3.03 18.14
C LYS A 475 -10.69 4.05 19.11
N ALA A 476 -10.73 3.66 20.39
CA ALA A 476 -10.81 4.68 21.42
C ALA A 476 -9.50 5.49 21.37
N GLU A 477 -9.62 6.81 21.39
CA GLU A 477 -8.47 7.71 21.40
C GLU A 477 -7.52 7.32 22.54
N PHE A 478 -6.22 7.32 22.23
CA PHE A 478 -5.20 7.15 23.26
C PHE A 478 -5.00 8.47 23.99
N ASP A 479 -4.70 8.41 25.28
CA ASP A 479 -4.32 9.58 26.05
C ASP A 479 -2.85 9.94 25.80
N VAL A 480 -2.03 8.94 25.45
CA VAL A 480 -0.60 9.11 25.15
C VAL A 480 -0.07 7.95 24.31
N ALA A 481 0.84 8.25 23.37
CA ALA A 481 1.63 7.24 22.68
C ALA A 481 3.13 7.42 22.95
N LEU A 482 3.82 6.30 23.13
CA LEU A 482 5.25 6.24 23.44
C LEU A 482 5.96 5.38 22.39
N LEU A 483 7.04 5.90 21.84
CA LEU A 483 8.05 5.15 21.10
C LEU A 483 9.31 5.06 21.95
N VAL A 484 9.70 3.84 22.34
CA VAL A 484 10.92 3.55 23.09
C VAL A 484 11.87 2.78 22.20
N ASN A 485 13.06 3.33 21.93
CA ASN A 485 14.04 2.72 21.03
C ASN A 485 15.47 3.25 21.23
N GLU A 486 16.45 2.56 20.63
CA GLU A 486 17.89 2.86 20.70
C GLU A 486 18.45 3.27 19.34
N SER A 487 18.24 4.51 18.91
CA SER A 487 18.25 4.76 17.45
C SER A 487 18.73 6.14 17.03
N LEU A 488 18.26 7.22 17.65
CA LEU A 488 18.79 8.56 17.36
C LEU A 488 20.16 8.72 18.02
N GLY A 489 21.21 8.74 17.20
CA GLY A 489 22.60 8.76 17.70
C GLY A 489 22.98 7.50 18.50
N ARG A 490 22.25 6.38 18.32
CA ARG A 490 22.42 5.11 19.05
C ARG A 490 22.27 5.23 20.57
N ARG A 491 21.43 6.16 21.04
CA ARG A 491 21.10 6.29 22.46
C ARG A 491 19.66 5.80 22.70
N PRO A 492 19.39 5.11 23.81
CA PRO A 492 18.03 4.87 24.28
C PRO A 492 17.29 6.19 24.41
N SER A 493 16.07 6.24 23.91
CA SER A 493 15.25 7.44 23.92
C SER A 493 13.77 7.10 24.03
N VAL A 494 13.00 8.03 24.59
CA VAL A 494 11.53 8.00 24.53
C VAL A 494 11.08 9.19 23.70
N THR A 495 10.25 8.89 22.71
CA THR A 495 9.43 9.88 22.02
C THR A 495 7.99 9.72 22.48
N VAL A 496 7.34 10.81 22.88
CA VAL A 496 5.98 10.82 23.39
C VAL A 496 5.12 11.72 22.52
N ILE A 497 3.92 11.26 22.15
CA ILE A 497 2.85 12.08 21.59
C ILE A 497 1.74 12.12 22.62
N THR A 498 1.43 13.31 23.15
CA THR A 498 0.37 13.51 24.14
C THR A 498 -1.02 13.50 23.50
N GLY A 499 -2.08 13.39 24.30
CA GLY A 499 -3.49 13.40 23.86
C GLY A 499 -3.87 14.58 22.97
N ASP A 500 -3.26 15.74 23.18
CA ASP A 500 -3.42 16.96 22.36
C ASP A 500 -2.47 17.03 21.15
N GLY A 501 -1.73 15.96 20.86
CA GLY A 501 -0.84 15.81 19.71
C GLY A 501 0.54 16.45 19.85
N GLN A 502 0.94 16.91 21.04
CA GLN A 502 2.25 17.53 21.23
C GLN A 502 3.38 16.48 21.26
N PRO A 503 4.45 16.67 20.46
CA PRO A 503 5.60 15.79 20.49
C PRO A 503 6.60 16.18 21.59
N ILE A 504 7.08 15.18 22.33
CA ILE A 504 8.13 15.33 23.32
C ILE A 504 9.22 14.29 23.03
N PHE A 505 10.48 14.72 23.04
CA PHE A 505 11.63 13.83 22.89
C PHE A 505 12.54 13.94 24.09
N SER A 506 12.86 12.80 24.69
CA SER A 506 13.80 12.73 25.81
C SER A 506 14.80 11.59 25.60
N PRO A 507 16.12 11.90 25.55
CA PRO A 507 17.14 10.88 25.58
C PRO A 507 17.16 10.25 26.97
N LEU A 508 17.07 8.93 27.03
CA LEU A 508 17.20 8.19 28.26
C LEU A 508 18.69 7.97 28.57
N SER A 509 19.06 8.02 29.84
CA SER A 509 20.39 7.54 30.22
C SER A 509 20.45 6.01 30.03
N GLU A 510 21.43 5.54 29.25
CA GLU A 510 21.65 4.10 28.97
C GLU A 510 21.63 3.28 30.26
N ASN A 511 22.31 3.77 31.29
CA ASN A 511 22.39 3.08 32.57
C ASN A 511 21.08 3.17 33.39
N GLY A 512 20.28 4.21 33.26
CA GLY A 512 19.12 4.44 34.13
C GLY A 512 17.94 3.53 33.81
N VAL A 513 17.56 3.47 32.54
CA VAL A 513 16.39 2.70 32.09
C VAL A 513 16.67 1.21 32.07
N GLU A 514 17.86 0.80 31.64
CA GLU A 514 18.27 -0.60 31.71
C GLU A 514 18.32 -1.13 33.16
N ARG A 515 18.86 -0.34 34.10
CA ARG A 515 18.82 -0.70 35.52
C ARG A 515 17.40 -0.74 36.07
N ALA A 516 16.54 0.22 35.70
CA ALA A 516 15.15 0.23 36.14
C ALA A 516 14.38 -1.00 35.60
N ARG A 517 14.58 -1.33 34.32
CA ARG A 517 14.05 -2.51 33.63
C ARG A 517 14.48 -3.80 34.33
N TYR A 518 15.79 -4.02 34.47
CA TYR A 518 16.35 -5.20 35.11
C TYR A 518 15.85 -5.35 36.55
N SER A 519 15.86 -4.24 37.31
CA SER A 519 15.39 -4.21 38.69
C SER A 519 13.90 -4.61 38.78
N LEU A 520 13.01 -4.01 37.97
CA LEU A 520 11.59 -4.33 37.95
C LEU A 520 11.32 -5.80 37.59
N LEU A 521 11.98 -6.31 36.55
CA LEU A 521 11.85 -7.71 36.13
C LEU A 521 12.34 -8.67 37.22
N GLN A 522 13.47 -8.36 37.87
CA GLN A 522 13.99 -9.18 38.96
C GLN A 522 13.03 -9.23 40.16
N ALA A 523 12.43 -8.11 40.56
CA ALA A 523 11.43 -8.12 41.64
C ALA A 523 10.21 -8.96 41.26
N LEU A 524 9.72 -8.82 40.03
CA LEU A 524 8.58 -9.61 39.56
C LEU A 524 8.91 -11.10 39.49
N GLU A 525 10.11 -11.45 39.01
CA GLU A 525 10.56 -12.83 38.94
C GLU A 525 10.62 -13.46 40.33
N GLN A 526 11.21 -12.76 41.31
CA GLN A 526 11.24 -13.22 42.69
C GLN A 526 9.85 -13.57 43.21
N ALA A 527 8.84 -12.75 42.93
CA ALA A 527 7.50 -13.03 43.44
C ALA A 527 6.67 -14.05 42.65
N VAL A 528 6.97 -14.27 41.37
CA VAL A 528 6.25 -15.28 40.58
C VAL A 528 6.91 -16.66 40.73
N ALA A 529 8.23 -16.70 40.88
CA ALA A 529 9.02 -17.92 41.00
C ALA A 529 9.14 -18.43 42.46
N ASP A 530 9.07 -17.55 43.46
CA ASP A 530 9.07 -17.95 44.87
C ASP A 530 7.63 -18.10 45.42
N PRO A 531 7.15 -19.33 45.67
CA PRO A 531 5.84 -19.57 46.29
C PRO A 531 5.66 -18.92 47.67
N GLN A 532 6.75 -18.61 48.37
CA GLN A 532 6.72 -18.05 49.73
C GLN A 532 6.86 -16.53 49.75
N ALA A 533 7.08 -15.89 48.60
CA ALA A 533 7.23 -14.45 48.54
C ALA A 533 5.92 -13.75 48.97
N PRO A 534 5.95 -12.86 49.98
CA PRO A 534 4.77 -12.12 50.40
C PRO A 534 4.37 -11.13 49.29
N LEU A 535 3.15 -11.30 48.76
CA LEU A 535 2.61 -10.43 47.72
C LEU A 535 2.66 -8.95 48.11
N ASP A 536 2.40 -8.62 49.38
CA ASP A 536 2.39 -7.25 49.89
C ASP A 536 3.75 -6.56 49.68
N SER A 537 4.85 -7.20 50.11
CA SER A 537 6.20 -6.66 49.96
C SER A 537 6.63 -6.52 48.50
N LEU A 538 6.25 -7.48 47.65
CA LEU A 538 6.47 -7.37 46.21
C LEU A 538 5.76 -6.14 45.66
N MET A 539 4.46 -6.04 45.91
CA MET A 539 3.61 -5.01 45.32
C MET A 539 4.09 -3.63 45.76
N LEU A 540 4.52 -3.47 47.01
CA LEU A 540 5.17 -2.26 47.49
C LEU A 540 6.48 -1.97 46.76
N THR A 541 7.32 -2.98 46.55
CA THR A 541 8.58 -2.83 45.81
C THR A 541 8.33 -2.39 44.38
N LEU A 542 7.37 -3.01 43.69
CA LEU A 542 6.98 -2.65 42.31
C LEU A 542 6.34 -1.26 42.27
N ALA A 543 5.46 -0.93 43.20
CA ALA A 543 4.80 0.38 43.26
C ALA A 543 5.79 1.51 43.54
N ASN A 544 6.76 1.27 44.43
CA ASN A 544 7.81 2.24 44.73
C ASN A 544 8.67 2.53 43.49
N ARG A 545 9.17 1.48 42.82
CA ARG A 545 9.97 1.62 41.59
C ARG A 545 9.16 2.20 40.44
N GLY A 546 7.91 1.77 40.30
CA GLY A 546 6.93 2.26 39.35
C GLY A 546 6.64 3.75 39.51
N SER A 547 6.47 4.22 40.75
CA SER A 547 6.25 5.63 41.07
C SER A 547 7.48 6.48 40.75
N LEU A 548 8.69 5.98 41.03
CA LEU A 548 9.93 6.66 40.63
C LEU A 548 10.03 6.79 39.11
N LEU A 549 9.77 5.72 38.36
CA LEU A 549 9.76 5.75 36.90
C LEU A 549 8.67 6.68 36.35
N GLN A 550 7.48 6.67 36.95
CA GLN A 550 6.39 7.56 36.54
C GLN A 550 6.74 9.03 36.80
N LYS A 551 7.37 9.37 37.94
CA LYS A 551 7.82 10.74 38.21
C LYS A 551 8.88 11.21 37.23
N GLU A 552 9.78 10.33 36.82
CA GLU A 552 10.75 10.62 35.76
C GLU A 552 10.04 10.91 34.43
N LEU A 553 9.06 10.09 34.05
CA LEU A 553 8.24 10.33 32.85
C LEU A 553 7.45 11.64 32.97
N GLN A 554 6.87 11.96 34.13
CA GLN A 554 6.12 13.19 34.39
C GLN A 554 7.00 14.44 34.33
N SER A 555 8.29 14.33 34.65
CA SER A 555 9.24 15.44 34.49
C SER A 555 9.42 15.85 33.02
N VAL A 556 9.19 14.89 32.11
CA VAL A 556 9.26 15.08 30.66
C VAL A 556 7.87 15.33 30.07
N VAL A 557 6.83 14.68 30.60
CA VAL A 557 5.44 14.69 30.15
C VAL A 557 4.54 15.12 31.31
N PRO A 558 4.38 16.43 31.57
CA PRO A 558 3.67 16.91 32.76
C PRO A 558 2.22 16.42 32.87
N ASN A 559 1.54 16.22 31.73
CA ASN A 559 0.12 15.81 31.67
C ASN A 559 -0.05 14.30 31.47
N TRP A 560 0.78 13.47 32.13
CA TRP A 560 0.65 12.01 32.06
C TRP A 560 -0.74 11.55 32.55
N PRO A 561 -1.45 10.65 31.83
CA PRO A 561 -2.86 10.30 32.10
C PRO A 561 -3.12 9.42 33.35
N GLY A 562 -2.12 9.25 34.21
CA GLY A 562 -2.22 8.44 35.42
C GLY A 562 -2.41 6.94 35.16
N SER A 563 -3.01 6.24 36.12
CA SER A 563 -3.16 4.77 36.10
C SER A 563 -4.37 4.24 35.32
N GLU A 564 -5.32 5.10 34.96
CA GLU A 564 -6.54 4.73 34.23
C GLU A 564 -6.44 5.06 32.73
N GLY A 565 -5.31 5.65 32.31
CA GLY A 565 -5.07 6.06 30.94
C GLY A 565 -5.01 4.90 29.95
N ARG A 566 -5.30 5.25 28.70
CA ARG A 566 -5.15 4.41 27.52
C ARG A 566 -3.85 4.77 26.81
N VAL A 567 -2.93 3.81 26.75
CA VAL A 567 -1.56 4.05 26.30
C VAL A 567 -1.21 3.18 25.10
N GLN A 568 -0.66 3.79 24.06
CA GLN A 568 0.04 3.04 23.00
C GLN A 568 1.54 3.00 23.30
N LEU A 569 2.10 1.80 23.41
CA LEU A 569 3.53 1.58 23.59
C LEU A 569 4.10 0.87 22.35
N VAL A 570 5.06 1.53 21.72
CA VAL A 570 5.79 1.04 20.56
C VAL A 570 7.25 0.84 20.97
N THR A 571 7.72 -0.40 20.92
CA THR A 571 9.04 -0.80 21.41
C THR A 571 9.80 -1.60 20.36
N GLN A 572 11.12 -1.46 20.33
CA GLN A 572 11.95 -2.43 19.59
C GLN A 572 11.79 -3.81 20.25
N SER A 573 11.80 -4.89 19.48
CA SER A 573 11.44 -6.25 19.94
C SER A 573 12.35 -6.86 21.04
N ASP A 574 13.53 -6.29 21.25
CA ASP A 574 14.50 -6.55 22.34
C ASP A 574 14.40 -5.56 23.51
N ALA A 575 13.65 -4.47 23.34
CA ALA A 575 13.57 -3.37 24.28
C ALA A 575 12.23 -3.39 25.06
N PHE A 576 12.08 -4.32 26.02
CA PHE A 576 10.92 -4.32 26.91
C PHE A 576 10.89 -3.05 27.78
N PHE A 577 9.84 -2.25 27.64
CA PHE A 577 9.57 -1.13 28.53
C PHE A 577 8.46 -1.50 29.53
N PRO A 578 8.74 -1.46 30.86
CA PRO A 578 7.86 -1.99 31.91
C PRO A 578 6.70 -1.05 32.29
N ILE A 579 5.92 -0.63 31.31
CA ILE A 579 4.88 0.41 31.48
C ILE A 579 3.73 -0.04 32.38
N GLU A 580 3.48 -1.35 32.48
CA GLU A 580 2.47 -1.93 33.38
C GLU A 580 2.66 -1.54 34.84
N TYR A 581 3.92 -1.32 35.25
CA TYR A 581 4.27 -1.11 36.65
C TYR A 581 4.29 0.36 37.04
N LEU A 582 4.01 1.29 36.12
CA LEU A 582 3.83 2.70 36.48
C LEU A 582 2.72 2.82 37.53
N TYR A 583 3.01 3.58 38.60
CA TYR A 583 2.17 3.66 39.78
C TYR A 583 1.86 5.10 40.17
N ASP A 584 0.58 5.44 40.11
CA ASP A 584 0.03 6.79 40.35
C ASP A 584 -0.69 6.92 41.70
N GLY A 585 -0.66 5.87 42.53
CA GLY A 585 -1.25 5.94 43.86
C GLY A 585 -0.33 6.64 44.87
N GLN A 586 -0.90 7.08 45.99
CA GLN A 586 -0.10 7.41 47.16
C GLN A 586 0.56 6.12 47.67
N LEU A 587 1.87 6.18 47.92
CA LEU A 587 2.63 5.08 48.51
C LEU A 587 2.58 5.16 50.05
N PRO A 588 2.51 4.02 50.73
CA PRO A 588 2.82 3.97 52.16
C PRO A 588 4.26 4.35 52.47
N GLU A 589 4.47 5.03 53.59
CA GLU A 589 5.79 5.41 54.08
C GLU A 589 6.60 4.18 54.54
N SER A 590 5.92 3.16 55.06
CA SER A 590 6.55 1.94 55.53
C SER A 590 6.71 0.91 54.40
N PRO A 591 7.90 0.30 54.24
CA PRO A 591 8.10 -0.82 53.32
C PRO A 591 7.40 -2.11 53.78
N ASP A 592 6.93 -2.16 55.02
CA ASP A 592 6.23 -3.31 55.62
C ASP A 592 4.70 -3.11 55.65
N SER A 593 4.19 -2.07 54.99
CA SER A 593 2.74 -1.84 54.88
C SER A 593 2.03 -2.98 54.16
N THR A 594 0.76 -3.18 54.50
CA THR A 594 -0.05 -4.22 53.86
C THR A 594 -0.74 -3.70 52.60
N LEU A 595 -1.24 -4.64 51.79
CA LEU A 595 -2.16 -4.29 50.72
C LEU A 595 -3.51 -3.84 51.28
N CYS A 596 -4.18 -2.93 50.55
CA CYS A 596 -5.51 -2.42 50.89
C CYS A 596 -6.51 -3.55 51.17
N ASP A 597 -7.20 -3.51 52.31
CA ASP A 597 -8.15 -4.57 52.70
C ASP A 597 -9.39 -4.62 51.80
N LYS A 598 -9.73 -3.50 51.17
CA LYS A 598 -10.85 -3.41 50.21
C LYS A 598 -10.46 -3.82 48.78
N ARG A 599 -9.20 -4.23 48.54
CA ARG A 599 -8.70 -4.54 47.18
C ARG A 599 -9.50 -5.62 46.47
N GLY A 600 -9.94 -6.66 47.18
CA GLY A 600 -10.61 -7.80 46.56
C GLY A 600 -11.91 -7.42 45.85
N GLY A 601 -12.67 -6.47 46.40
CA GLY A 601 -13.86 -5.93 45.75
C GLY A 601 -13.52 -5.03 44.56
N CYS A 602 -12.55 -4.14 44.71
CA CYS A 602 -12.14 -3.22 43.64
C CYS A 602 -11.58 -3.97 42.42
N LEU A 603 -10.71 -4.96 42.65
CA LEU A 603 -10.12 -5.77 41.60
C LEU A 603 -11.19 -6.57 40.84
N ARG A 604 -12.13 -7.22 41.55
CA ARG A 604 -13.23 -7.97 40.92
C ARG A 604 -14.19 -7.09 40.13
N ASN A 605 -14.48 -5.88 40.62
CA ASN A 605 -15.38 -4.94 39.95
C ASN A 605 -14.69 -4.20 38.79
N GLY A 606 -13.36 -4.11 38.81
CA GLY A 606 -12.56 -3.46 37.78
C GLY A 606 -12.33 -1.97 37.98
N PHE A 607 -12.86 -1.37 39.04
CA PHE A 607 -12.70 0.05 39.37
C PHE A 607 -12.38 0.23 40.85
N ALA A 608 -11.57 1.24 41.16
CA ALA A 608 -11.32 1.66 42.52
C ALA A 608 -12.58 2.31 43.13
N ILE A 609 -12.70 2.27 44.45
CA ILE A 609 -13.73 3.04 45.15
C ILE A 609 -13.47 4.53 44.93
N GLU A 610 -14.46 5.25 44.42
CA GLU A 610 -14.39 6.70 44.24
C GLU A 610 -14.11 7.39 45.59
N ASN A 611 -13.21 8.38 45.61
CA ASN A 611 -12.81 9.10 46.81
C ASN A 611 -12.40 8.20 48.00
N CYS A 612 -11.73 7.07 47.71
CA CYS A 612 -11.32 6.10 48.73
C CYS A 612 -10.41 6.73 49.81
N GLY A 613 -10.90 6.80 51.04
CA GLY A 613 -10.14 7.32 52.19
C GLY A 613 -8.83 6.57 52.46
N ILE A 614 -8.78 5.25 52.21
CA ILE A 614 -7.57 4.42 52.39
C ILE A 614 -6.50 4.85 51.38
N ARG A 615 -6.88 4.99 50.09
CA ARG A 615 -5.96 5.44 49.02
C ARG A 615 -5.44 6.85 49.29
N LYS A 616 -6.29 7.74 49.83
CA LYS A 616 -5.91 9.11 50.18
C LYS A 616 -4.98 9.18 51.39
N ALA A 617 -5.21 8.35 52.42
CA ALA A 617 -4.37 8.30 53.61
C ALA A 617 -2.99 7.72 53.32
N GLY A 618 -2.88 6.82 52.32
CA GLY A 618 -1.62 6.21 51.94
C GLY A 618 -1.09 5.18 52.95
N GLU A 619 -1.88 4.74 53.94
CA GLU A 619 -1.41 3.79 54.96
C GLU A 619 -1.26 2.35 54.42
N GLN A 620 -2.08 2.00 53.42
CA GLN A 620 -2.07 0.71 52.73
C GLN A 620 -1.89 0.92 51.22
N LEU A 621 -1.24 -0.03 50.56
CA LEU A 621 -1.02 0.04 49.11
C LEU A 621 -2.30 -0.35 48.36
N CYS A 622 -2.75 0.49 47.42
CA CYS A 622 -3.88 0.18 46.55
C CYS A 622 -3.41 -0.39 45.20
N PRO A 623 -3.67 -1.66 44.87
CA PRO A 623 -3.26 -2.25 43.58
C PRO A 623 -3.84 -1.55 42.35
N MET A 624 -4.97 -0.85 42.49
CA MET A 624 -5.58 -0.08 41.39
C MET A 624 -4.75 1.14 40.96
N GLY A 625 -3.67 1.48 41.67
CA GLY A 625 -2.75 2.54 41.25
C GLY A 625 -1.80 2.14 40.12
N PHE A 626 -1.72 0.85 39.76
CA PHE A 626 -0.88 0.38 38.65
C PHE A 626 -1.58 0.55 37.30
N LEU A 627 -0.87 1.09 36.31
CA LEU A 627 -1.38 1.22 34.94
C LEU A 627 -1.80 -0.12 34.34
N GLY A 628 -1.02 -1.18 34.57
CA GLY A 628 -1.33 -2.53 34.07
C GLY A 628 -2.57 -3.19 34.68
N VAL A 629 -3.13 -2.61 35.76
CA VAL A 629 -4.30 -3.11 36.49
C VAL A 629 -5.57 -2.34 36.12
N SER A 630 -5.46 -1.01 36.03
CA SER A 630 -6.60 -0.11 35.84
C SER A 630 -6.73 0.43 34.41
N GLY A 631 -5.61 0.60 33.70
CA GLY A 631 -5.59 1.14 32.35
C GLY A 631 -5.62 0.08 31.25
N VAL A 632 -5.48 0.56 30.01
CA VAL A 632 -5.35 -0.29 28.80
C VAL A 632 -4.05 0.06 28.09
N ILE A 633 -3.25 -0.95 27.80
CA ILE A 633 -1.96 -0.81 27.14
C ILE A 633 -2.01 -1.58 25.82
N GLU A 634 -1.83 -0.86 24.71
CA GLU A 634 -1.59 -1.45 23.39
C GLU A 634 -0.08 -1.55 23.17
N ARG A 635 0.48 -2.78 23.14
CA ARG A 635 1.91 -3.00 22.93
C ARG A 635 2.20 -3.50 21.52
N HIS A 636 3.01 -2.74 20.81
CA HIS A 636 3.61 -3.14 19.54
C HIS A 636 5.11 -3.30 19.68
N SER A 637 5.60 -4.44 19.21
CA SER A 637 7.03 -4.73 19.10
C SER A 637 7.41 -4.76 17.63
N TRP A 638 8.52 -4.13 17.25
CA TRP A 638 8.97 -4.07 15.85
C TRP A 638 10.42 -4.55 15.69
N THR A 639 10.76 -4.89 14.45
CA THR A 639 12.13 -5.19 14.01
C THR A 639 12.46 -4.28 12.83
N SER A 640 13.67 -3.73 12.78
CA SER A 640 14.06 -2.76 11.75
C SER A 640 13.88 -3.33 10.34
N GLY A 641 13.27 -2.53 9.46
CA GLY A 641 13.15 -2.84 8.02
C GLY A 641 12.19 -3.98 7.68
N GLN A 642 11.45 -4.54 8.64
CA GLN A 642 10.46 -5.59 8.38
C GLN A 642 9.09 -5.14 8.90
N GLY A 643 8.21 -4.76 7.97
CA GLY A 643 6.77 -4.81 8.26
C GLY A 643 6.34 -6.27 8.41
N ALA A 644 5.32 -6.55 9.22
CA ALA A 644 4.66 -7.84 9.17
C ALA A 644 4.20 -8.08 7.72
N GLN A 645 4.64 -9.16 7.09
CA GLN A 645 4.20 -9.49 5.74
C GLN A 645 2.71 -9.86 5.80
N VAL A 646 1.83 -8.89 5.54
CA VAL A 646 0.38 -9.10 5.47
C VAL A 646 -0.02 -9.81 4.15
N TRP A 647 0.91 -10.03 3.22
CA TRP A 647 0.63 -10.38 1.82
C TRP A 647 0.99 -11.82 1.41
N ALA A 648 1.01 -12.78 2.33
CA ALA A 648 1.17 -14.20 1.99
C ALA A 648 -0.14 -15.04 2.04
N ALA A 649 -1.30 -14.44 2.32
CA ALA A 649 -2.57 -15.16 2.35
C ALA A 649 -3.46 -14.79 1.14
N ALA A 650 -3.81 -15.80 0.34
CA ALA A 650 -4.68 -15.71 -0.82
C ALA A 650 -6.04 -15.05 -0.46
N GLU A 651 -6.49 -14.11 -1.29
CA GLU A 651 -7.67 -13.26 -1.10
C GLU A 651 -9.03 -13.97 -1.33
N GLY A 652 -9.09 -15.29 -1.16
CA GLY A 652 -10.33 -16.06 -1.35
C GLY A 652 -11.34 -15.89 -0.22
N ASP A 653 -10.91 -15.45 0.96
CA ASP A 653 -11.79 -15.16 2.09
C ASP A 653 -11.04 -14.16 2.97
N ARG A 654 -11.25 -12.86 2.76
CA ARG A 654 -10.76 -11.86 3.72
C ARG A 654 -11.81 -11.85 4.85
N PRO A 655 -11.62 -12.57 5.99
CA PRO A 655 -12.51 -12.42 7.12
C PRO A 655 -12.58 -10.93 7.46
N LYS A 656 -13.77 -10.43 7.82
CA LYS A 656 -13.95 -9.07 8.34
C LYS A 656 -12.86 -8.86 9.39
N ARG A 657 -11.79 -8.11 9.07
CA ARG A 657 -10.47 -8.21 9.72
C ARG A 657 -10.46 -7.85 11.22
N HIS A 658 -11.60 -7.42 11.75
CA HIS A 658 -11.75 -6.53 12.90
C HIS A 658 -12.42 -7.21 14.09
N ARG A 659 -12.96 -8.40 13.88
CA ARG A 659 -13.74 -9.13 14.86
C ARG A 659 -13.40 -10.59 14.74
N ILE A 660 -12.97 -11.18 15.83
CA ILE A 660 -12.81 -12.62 15.89
C ILE A 660 -14.14 -13.16 16.39
N GLU A 661 -14.97 -13.58 15.43
CA GLU A 661 -16.28 -14.16 15.68
C GLU A 661 -16.19 -15.66 16.01
N ASP A 662 -14.98 -16.25 15.87
CA ASP A 662 -14.74 -17.65 16.16
C ASP A 662 -13.33 -17.92 16.72
N LEU A 663 -13.27 -18.44 17.95
CA LEU A 663 -12.10 -19.03 18.60
C LEU A 663 -12.41 -20.46 19.09
N SER A 664 -13.36 -21.15 18.43
CA SER A 664 -13.88 -22.44 18.88
C SER A 664 -12.91 -23.60 18.63
N THR A 665 -12.11 -23.53 17.56
CA THR A 665 -11.08 -24.52 17.20
C THR A 665 -9.75 -24.17 17.87
N VAL A 666 -9.35 -25.02 18.82
CA VAL A 666 -8.15 -24.80 19.65
C VAL A 666 -7.15 -25.93 19.40
N ALA A 667 -5.90 -25.58 19.11
CA ALA A 667 -4.78 -26.51 19.21
C ALA A 667 -4.03 -26.27 20.53
N PHE A 668 -3.82 -27.35 21.30
CA PHE A 668 -3.24 -27.28 22.64
C PHE A 668 -2.00 -28.15 22.72
N ALA A 669 -0.88 -27.57 23.15
CA ALA A 669 0.32 -28.29 23.52
C ALA A 669 0.86 -27.78 24.86
N ALA A 670 1.32 -28.70 25.68
CA ALA A 670 1.90 -28.41 26.99
C ALA A 670 3.14 -29.28 27.24
N SER A 671 4.15 -28.71 27.89
CA SER A 671 5.24 -29.46 28.52
C SER A 671 4.71 -30.24 29.71
N ASN A 672 5.13 -31.51 29.84
CA ASN A 672 4.79 -32.34 31.00
C ASN A 672 5.30 -31.74 32.32
N ARG A 673 6.32 -30.84 32.25
CA ARG A 673 6.81 -30.09 33.41
C ARG A 673 5.76 -29.15 34.01
N ALA A 674 4.77 -28.72 33.22
CA ALA A 674 3.69 -27.88 33.71
C ALA A 674 2.86 -28.59 34.80
N ASP A 675 2.78 -29.92 34.77
CA ASP A 675 2.12 -30.75 35.80
C ASP A 675 3.08 -31.23 36.92
N ASN A 676 4.35 -30.85 36.90
CA ASN A 676 5.32 -31.28 37.91
C ASN A 676 5.26 -30.44 39.19
N PHE A 677 4.16 -30.55 39.93
CA PHE A 677 3.94 -29.90 41.23
C PHE A 677 3.01 -30.75 42.11
N LYS A 678 3.10 -30.60 43.44
CA LYS A 678 2.22 -31.30 44.39
C LYS A 678 0.94 -30.50 44.60
N ASP A 679 -0.16 -31.19 44.91
CA ASP A 679 -1.44 -30.55 45.20
C ASP A 679 -1.36 -29.58 46.38
N SER A 680 -0.54 -29.90 47.38
CA SER A 680 -0.22 -29.03 48.52
C SER A 680 0.38 -27.68 48.12
N ASP A 681 1.06 -27.61 46.98
CA ASP A 681 1.74 -26.40 46.50
C ASP A 681 0.75 -25.40 45.86
N VAL A 682 -0.52 -25.81 45.66
CA VAL A 682 -1.56 -25.00 45.00
C VAL A 682 -2.58 -24.45 45.99
N LEU A 683 -2.81 -25.15 47.11
CA LEU A 683 -3.81 -24.74 48.09
C LEU A 683 -3.51 -23.33 48.63
N PRO A 684 -4.55 -22.49 48.85
CA PRO A 684 -5.98 -22.81 48.79
C PRO A 684 -6.62 -22.70 47.40
N HIS A 685 -5.85 -22.49 46.33
CA HIS A 685 -6.39 -22.29 44.99
C HIS A 685 -6.82 -23.60 44.31
N PRO A 686 -7.70 -23.53 43.29
CA PRO A 686 -8.07 -24.71 42.50
C PRO A 686 -6.86 -25.32 41.78
N ILE A 687 -6.70 -26.63 41.89
CA ILE A 687 -5.67 -27.40 41.17
C ILE A 687 -6.07 -27.51 39.70
N VAL A 688 -5.15 -27.13 38.81
CA VAL A 688 -5.33 -27.20 37.36
C VAL A 688 -4.18 -27.99 36.75
N ARG A 689 -4.50 -29.16 36.20
CA ARG A 689 -3.59 -30.03 35.45
C ARG A 689 -3.86 -29.93 33.95
N ILE A 690 -2.94 -30.45 33.13
CA ILE A 690 -3.12 -30.55 31.67
C ILE A 690 -4.45 -31.24 31.32
N ALA A 691 -4.81 -32.31 32.03
CA ALA A 691 -6.08 -33.02 31.84
C ALA A 691 -7.32 -32.15 32.11
N ASN A 692 -7.24 -31.18 33.03
CA ASN A 692 -8.33 -30.24 33.26
C ASN A 692 -8.50 -29.29 32.06
N ILE A 693 -7.40 -28.87 31.44
CA ILE A 693 -7.42 -28.01 30.24
C ILE A 693 -8.05 -28.76 29.07
N GLU A 694 -7.63 -30.00 28.83
CA GLU A 694 -8.22 -30.88 27.81
C GLU A 694 -9.74 -30.98 27.98
N THR A 695 -10.19 -31.23 29.22
CA THR A 695 -11.61 -31.37 29.54
C THR A 695 -12.38 -30.07 29.37
N THR A 696 -11.84 -28.95 29.87
CA THR A 696 -12.49 -27.63 29.80
C THR A 696 -12.62 -27.10 28.38
N LEU A 697 -11.60 -27.31 27.54
CA LEU A 697 -11.59 -26.79 26.17
C LEU A 697 -12.17 -27.76 25.15
N GLY A 698 -12.31 -29.06 25.50
CA GLY A 698 -12.75 -30.11 24.60
C GLY A 698 -11.68 -30.51 23.58
N VAL A 699 -10.41 -30.50 23.98
CA VAL A 699 -9.25 -30.76 23.10
C VAL A 699 -8.30 -31.77 23.71
N LYS A 700 -7.35 -32.25 22.90
CA LYS A 700 -6.26 -33.12 23.36
C LYS A 700 -4.93 -32.40 23.33
N ASN A 701 -4.09 -32.65 24.34
CA ASN A 701 -2.72 -32.19 24.37
C ASN A 701 -1.92 -32.86 23.26
N ILE A 702 -1.28 -32.06 22.43
CA ILE A 702 -0.44 -32.51 21.33
C ILE A 702 1.00 -32.62 21.88
N PRO A 703 1.59 -33.82 21.94
CA PRO A 703 2.80 -34.06 22.73
C PRO A 703 4.11 -33.66 22.02
N ASP A 704 4.08 -33.37 20.72
CA ASP A 704 5.28 -33.10 19.93
C ASP A 704 5.00 -32.18 18.72
N TRP A 705 6.06 -31.60 18.19
CA TRP A 705 6.01 -30.62 17.10
C TRP A 705 5.67 -31.21 15.74
N LYS A 706 5.80 -32.53 15.54
CA LYS A 706 5.40 -33.18 14.28
C LYS A 706 3.87 -33.26 14.23
N ASN A 707 3.29 -33.87 15.26
CA ASN A 707 1.83 -33.96 15.41
C ASN A 707 1.18 -32.58 15.53
N TRP A 708 1.90 -31.59 16.08
CA TRP A 708 1.46 -30.19 16.08
C TRP A 708 1.19 -29.67 14.67
N LYS A 709 2.17 -29.79 13.76
CA LYS A 709 2.02 -29.34 12.37
C LYS A 709 0.90 -30.08 11.65
N ASP A 710 0.86 -31.41 11.80
CA ASP A 710 -0.18 -32.24 11.20
C ASP A 710 -1.58 -31.78 11.66
N ARG A 711 -1.73 -31.41 12.94
CA ARG A 711 -2.99 -30.89 13.48
C ARG A 711 -3.33 -29.50 12.94
N LEU A 712 -2.36 -28.60 12.80
CA LEU A 712 -2.60 -27.27 12.23
C LEU A 712 -3.12 -27.36 10.80
N GLU A 713 -2.55 -28.26 9.99
CA GLU A 713 -3.00 -28.49 8.61
C GLU A 713 -4.40 -29.11 8.54
N GLN A 714 -4.71 -30.06 9.43
CA GLN A 714 -6.00 -30.76 9.43
C GLN A 714 -7.16 -29.93 9.96
N ASP A 715 -6.92 -29.19 11.05
CA ASP A 715 -7.99 -28.54 11.81
C ASP A 715 -8.12 -27.04 11.55
N SER A 716 -7.05 -26.41 11.02
CA SER A 716 -6.98 -24.94 10.85
C SER A 716 -7.45 -24.16 12.10
N PRO A 717 -6.85 -24.39 13.28
CA PRO A 717 -7.32 -23.80 14.52
C PRO A 717 -7.20 -22.28 14.53
N SER A 718 -8.18 -21.61 15.14
CA SER A 718 -8.20 -20.16 15.27
C SER A 718 -7.54 -19.66 16.57
N LEU A 719 -7.36 -20.54 17.56
CA LEU A 719 -6.65 -20.29 18.83
C LEU A 719 -5.55 -21.35 19.06
N LEU A 720 -4.34 -20.90 19.40
CA LEU A 720 -3.26 -21.78 19.88
C LEU A 720 -3.05 -21.58 21.38
N LEU A 721 -3.00 -22.67 22.14
CA LEU A 721 -2.60 -22.68 23.54
C LEU A 721 -1.31 -23.48 23.70
N LEU A 722 -0.25 -22.78 24.10
CA LEU A 722 1.10 -23.30 24.29
C LEU A 722 1.53 -23.07 25.73
N LEU A 723 1.60 -24.15 26.52
CA LEU A 723 2.16 -24.15 27.87
C LEU A 723 3.57 -24.73 27.83
N VAL A 724 4.54 -23.88 27.57
CA VAL A 724 5.87 -24.30 27.12
C VAL A 724 6.92 -24.16 28.21
N HIS A 725 7.96 -24.98 28.12
CA HIS A 725 9.22 -24.74 28.83
C HIS A 725 10.22 -24.14 27.83
N LEU A 726 10.85 -23.03 28.21
CA LEU A 726 11.96 -22.47 27.45
C LEU A 726 13.26 -22.77 28.20
N ASP A 727 14.24 -23.28 27.46
CA ASP A 727 15.62 -23.43 27.91
C ASP A 727 16.54 -22.94 26.79
N GLY A 728 17.18 -21.78 27.03
CA GLY A 728 17.87 -21.03 25.98
C GLY A 728 16.95 -20.67 24.82
N GLU A 729 17.39 -20.99 23.60
CA GLU A 729 16.66 -20.71 22.35
C GLU A 729 15.77 -21.87 21.89
N VAL A 730 15.41 -22.79 22.81
CA VAL A 730 14.62 -23.99 22.50
C VAL A 730 13.33 -24.01 23.31
N VAL A 731 12.21 -24.26 22.62
CA VAL A 731 10.87 -24.39 23.19
C VAL A 731 10.51 -25.86 23.30
N TYR A 732 10.11 -26.30 24.48
CA TYR A 732 9.80 -27.70 24.78
C TYR A 732 8.31 -27.92 25.10
N VAL A 733 7.75 -28.99 24.53
CA VAL A 733 6.41 -29.54 24.83
C VAL A 733 6.49 -31.04 25.13
N GLY A 734 5.40 -31.62 25.65
CA GLY A 734 5.33 -33.03 26.00
C GLY A 734 6.46 -33.48 26.93
N SER A 735 7.06 -34.63 26.63
CA SER A 735 8.23 -35.19 27.34
C SER A 735 9.53 -34.58 26.83
N ASP A 736 9.67 -33.25 26.93
CA ASP A 736 10.84 -32.47 26.49
C ASP A 736 11.15 -32.61 24.98
N CYS A 737 10.10 -32.58 24.14
CA CYS A 737 10.24 -32.45 22.70
C CYS A 737 10.58 -31.00 22.33
N GLY A 738 11.83 -30.75 21.93
CA GLY A 738 12.35 -29.41 21.64
C GLY A 738 12.13 -28.91 20.21
N LEU A 739 11.92 -27.61 20.06
CA LEU A 739 11.92 -26.87 18.78
C LEU A 739 12.73 -25.59 18.96
N ASN A 740 13.72 -25.38 18.08
CA ASN A 740 14.50 -24.14 18.07
C ASN A 740 13.58 -22.96 17.72
N LEU A 741 13.71 -21.86 18.48
CA LEU A 741 12.95 -20.62 18.24
C LEU A 741 13.09 -20.13 16.80
N GLY A 742 14.32 -20.18 16.25
CA GLY A 742 14.60 -19.79 14.86
C GLY A 742 14.00 -20.73 13.79
N ALA A 743 13.50 -21.91 14.16
CA ALA A 743 12.83 -22.84 13.26
C ALA A 743 11.29 -22.68 13.24
N ILE A 744 10.74 -21.85 14.15
CA ILE A 744 9.32 -21.52 14.17
C ILE A 744 9.00 -20.68 12.93
N GLY A 745 8.00 -21.16 12.17
CA GLY A 745 7.62 -20.66 10.86
C GLY A 745 6.11 -20.66 10.72
N SER A 746 5.58 -20.25 9.56
CA SER A 746 4.13 -20.22 9.28
C SER A 746 3.46 -21.58 9.50
N GLN A 747 4.15 -22.69 9.23
CA GLN A 747 3.68 -24.06 9.49
C GLN A 747 3.50 -24.39 10.99
N HIS A 748 4.03 -23.58 11.91
CA HIS A 748 3.89 -23.75 13.35
C HIS A 748 2.81 -22.83 13.95
N VAL A 749 2.30 -21.86 13.19
CA VAL A 749 1.24 -20.92 13.60
C VAL A 749 -0.06 -21.19 12.84
N GLY A 750 0.03 -21.57 11.56
CA GLY A 750 -1.12 -21.79 10.69
C GLY A 750 -1.95 -20.52 10.50
N GLY A 751 -3.28 -20.67 10.51
CA GLY A 751 -4.23 -19.56 10.40
C GLY A 751 -4.65 -18.93 11.74
N ALA A 752 -4.01 -19.28 12.85
CA ALA A 752 -4.46 -18.87 14.17
C ALA A 752 -4.33 -17.36 14.38
N SER A 753 -5.42 -16.72 14.81
CA SER A 753 -5.45 -15.28 15.06
C SER A 753 -4.94 -14.93 16.46
N VAL A 754 -5.08 -15.84 17.43
CA VAL A 754 -4.68 -15.63 18.82
C VAL A 754 -3.78 -16.79 19.27
N VAL A 755 -2.69 -16.45 19.95
CA VAL A 755 -1.78 -17.42 20.57
C VAL A 755 -1.61 -17.08 22.05
N ILE A 756 -1.84 -18.06 22.92
CA ILE A 756 -1.52 -17.98 24.35
C ILE A 756 -0.26 -18.83 24.56
N ALA A 757 0.89 -18.19 24.75
CA ALA A 757 2.19 -18.81 24.91
C ALA A 757 2.78 -18.53 26.30
N ILE A 758 2.33 -19.32 27.29
CA ILE A 758 2.75 -19.16 28.69
C ILE A 758 3.89 -20.12 28.99
N GLY A 759 5.05 -19.56 29.28
CA GLY A 759 6.24 -20.29 29.70
C GLY A 759 7.21 -19.36 30.42
N CYS A 760 8.25 -19.93 31.02
CA CYS A 760 9.32 -19.16 31.63
C CYS A 760 9.89 -18.13 30.65
N THR A 761 9.87 -16.85 31.04
CA THR A 761 10.44 -15.72 30.27
C THR A 761 10.03 -15.70 28.80
N SER A 762 8.84 -16.23 28.45
CA SER A 762 8.41 -16.36 27.06
C SER A 762 8.25 -15.01 26.37
N GLY A 763 8.02 -13.93 27.12
CA GLY A 763 7.89 -12.56 26.60
C GLY A 763 9.20 -11.79 26.37
N LEU A 764 10.38 -12.34 26.70
CA LEU A 764 11.67 -11.66 26.63
C LEU A 764 12.68 -12.39 25.72
N SER A 765 13.66 -11.65 25.20
CA SER A 765 14.81 -12.17 24.47
C SER A 765 15.96 -11.16 24.52
N ASP A 766 17.19 -11.66 24.60
CA ASP A 766 18.42 -10.85 24.54
C ASP A 766 18.82 -10.51 23.08
N ILE A 767 18.17 -11.16 22.10
CA ILE A 767 18.39 -10.94 20.67
C ILE A 767 17.22 -10.13 20.08
N PRO A 768 17.48 -9.08 19.28
CA PRO A 768 16.45 -8.37 18.50
C PRO A 768 15.55 -9.33 17.74
N GLY A 769 14.24 -9.22 17.95
CA GLY A 769 13.23 -10.08 17.35
C GLY A 769 13.14 -11.49 17.94
N GLY A 770 14.07 -11.92 18.80
CA GLY A 770 14.16 -13.30 19.28
C GLY A 770 13.09 -13.73 20.29
N SER A 771 12.23 -12.82 20.75
CA SER A 771 11.19 -13.17 21.72
C SER A 771 10.11 -14.04 21.08
N LEU A 772 9.53 -14.97 21.84
CA LEU A 772 8.51 -15.88 21.33
C LEU A 772 7.29 -15.11 20.77
N PRO A 773 6.78 -14.03 21.40
CA PRO A 773 5.77 -13.16 20.79
C PRO A 773 6.19 -12.60 19.43
N ALA A 774 7.40 -12.04 19.32
CA ALA A 774 7.86 -11.46 18.06
C ALA A 774 7.99 -12.51 16.94
N ILE A 775 8.41 -13.73 17.29
CA ILE A 775 8.50 -14.86 16.34
C ILE A 775 7.10 -15.30 15.89
N LEU A 776 6.16 -15.45 16.81
CA LEU A 776 4.79 -15.88 16.51
C LEU A 776 4.01 -14.84 15.70
N GLN A 777 4.15 -13.54 16.04
CA GLN A 777 3.50 -12.45 15.29
C GLN A 777 4.01 -12.35 13.85
N ARG A 778 5.33 -12.52 13.64
CA ARG A 778 5.93 -12.55 12.29
C ARG A 778 5.41 -13.71 11.43
N ASN A 779 4.91 -14.77 12.06
CA ASN A 779 4.37 -15.94 11.39
C ASN A 779 2.83 -15.97 11.32
N GLY A 780 2.14 -14.84 11.61
CA GLY A 780 0.71 -14.65 11.33
C GLY A 780 -0.19 -14.46 12.56
N ALA A 781 0.32 -14.63 13.78
CA ALA A 781 -0.48 -14.38 14.99
C ALA A 781 -0.79 -12.88 15.14
N ARG A 782 -2.06 -12.53 15.38
CA ARG A 782 -2.48 -11.13 15.58
C ARG A 782 -2.29 -10.67 17.02
N VAL A 783 -2.58 -11.57 17.96
CA VAL A 783 -2.39 -11.37 19.39
C VAL A 783 -1.57 -12.52 19.94
N VAL A 784 -0.54 -12.20 20.70
CA VAL A 784 0.20 -13.19 21.49
C VAL A 784 0.16 -12.79 22.96
N VAL A 785 -0.31 -13.68 23.82
CA VAL A 785 -0.26 -13.52 25.28
C VAL A 785 0.91 -14.33 25.81
N ALA A 786 1.80 -13.69 26.57
CA ALA A 786 3.01 -14.31 27.11
C ALA A 786 3.28 -13.87 28.56
N ALA A 787 4.25 -14.52 29.20
CA ALA A 787 4.69 -14.18 30.55
C ALA A 787 6.07 -13.51 30.52
N MET A 788 6.24 -12.45 31.29
CA MET A 788 7.49 -11.66 31.33
C MET A 788 8.57 -12.26 32.23
N THR A 789 8.22 -13.22 33.08
CA THR A 789 9.13 -13.81 34.07
C THR A 789 8.98 -15.33 34.10
N ASN A 790 9.75 -15.99 34.94
CA ASN A 790 9.57 -17.40 35.24
C ASN A 790 8.18 -17.65 35.83
N VAL A 791 7.47 -18.64 35.26
CA VAL A 791 6.12 -19.02 35.70
C VAL A 791 6.13 -20.47 36.17
N LEU A 792 5.65 -20.71 37.38
CA LEU A 792 5.52 -22.05 37.93
C LEU A 792 4.37 -22.79 37.24
N GLY A 793 4.56 -24.10 36.96
CA GLY A 793 3.61 -24.93 36.20
C GLY A 793 2.16 -24.83 36.69
N ARG A 794 1.95 -24.85 38.01
CA ARG A 794 0.62 -24.70 38.63
C ARG A 794 -0.11 -23.40 38.25
N HIS A 795 0.63 -22.31 38.05
CA HIS A 795 0.08 -21.03 37.68
C HIS A 795 -0.07 -20.90 36.15
N ALA A 796 0.88 -21.45 35.39
CA ALA A 796 0.80 -21.53 33.93
C ALA A 796 -0.46 -22.30 33.47
N ASN A 797 -0.72 -23.47 34.06
CA ASN A 797 -1.91 -24.27 33.77
C ASN A 797 -3.19 -23.50 34.05
N ARG A 798 -3.28 -22.86 35.21
CA ARG A 798 -4.46 -22.08 35.61
C ARG A 798 -4.70 -20.94 34.63
N VAL A 799 -3.70 -20.11 34.38
CA VAL A 799 -3.84 -18.93 33.51
C VAL A 799 -4.09 -19.31 32.06
N GLY A 800 -3.41 -20.33 31.54
CA GLY A 800 -3.63 -20.84 30.19
C GLY A 800 -5.08 -21.31 29.98
N ARG A 801 -5.62 -22.07 30.95
CA ARG A 801 -7.02 -22.50 30.91
C ARG A 801 -7.99 -21.33 30.91
N GLU A 802 -7.83 -20.40 31.86
CA GLU A 802 -8.75 -19.27 32.04
C GLU A 802 -8.73 -18.31 30.84
N LEU A 803 -7.55 -18.00 30.31
CA LEU A 803 -7.41 -17.18 29.11
C LEU A 803 -8.10 -17.83 27.92
N ALA A 804 -7.79 -19.10 27.64
CA ALA A 804 -8.34 -19.80 26.48
C ALA A 804 -9.86 -19.92 26.57
N LEU A 805 -10.39 -20.25 27.76
CA LEU A 805 -11.83 -20.36 27.98
C LEU A 805 -12.54 -19.00 27.81
N ARG A 806 -12.00 -17.92 28.36
CA ARG A 806 -12.60 -16.58 28.24
C ARG A 806 -12.57 -16.08 26.82
N MET A 807 -11.44 -16.22 26.13
CA MET A 807 -11.32 -15.79 24.73
C MET A 807 -12.27 -16.59 23.84
N LYS A 808 -12.33 -17.92 24.01
CA LYS A 808 -13.28 -18.80 23.30
C LYS A 808 -14.74 -18.41 23.54
N THR A 809 -15.12 -18.17 24.80
CA THR A 809 -16.49 -17.77 25.17
C THR A 809 -16.84 -16.41 24.61
N ALA A 810 -15.94 -15.43 24.79
CA ALA A 810 -16.11 -14.06 24.31
C ALA A 810 -16.26 -14.00 22.79
N ALA A 811 -15.48 -14.78 22.03
CA ALA A 811 -15.56 -14.80 20.57
C ALA A 811 -16.96 -15.17 20.04
N THR A 812 -17.66 -16.05 20.76
CA THR A 812 -19.01 -16.52 20.40
C THR A 812 -20.17 -15.75 21.05
N SER A 813 -19.87 -14.81 21.95
CA SER A 813 -20.85 -14.03 22.70
C SER A 813 -21.61 -13.05 21.80
N GLU A 814 -22.86 -12.71 22.15
CA GLU A 814 -23.61 -11.62 21.50
C GLU A 814 -23.07 -10.24 21.92
N ASP A 815 -22.51 -10.14 23.13
CA ASP A 815 -21.82 -8.95 23.61
C ASP A 815 -20.37 -8.92 23.11
N SER A 816 -19.90 -7.72 22.77
CA SER A 816 -18.54 -7.51 22.29
C SER A 816 -17.58 -7.04 23.36
N ILE A 817 -16.39 -7.61 23.43
CA ILE A 817 -15.32 -7.20 24.36
C ILE A 817 -13.96 -7.19 23.66
N SER A 818 -13.09 -6.25 24.02
CA SER A 818 -11.72 -6.20 23.48
C SER A 818 -10.78 -7.18 24.19
N VAL A 819 -9.78 -7.66 23.47
CA VAL A 819 -8.70 -8.48 24.03
C VAL A 819 -8.02 -7.74 25.20
N GLY A 820 -7.73 -6.45 25.05
CA GLY A 820 -7.13 -5.64 26.13
C GLY A 820 -7.95 -5.66 27.42
N ALA A 821 -9.28 -5.56 27.31
CA ALA A 821 -10.17 -5.64 28.47
C ALA A 821 -10.17 -7.03 29.14
N ILE A 822 -10.10 -8.12 28.35
CA ILE A 822 -9.97 -9.49 28.87
C ILE A 822 -8.66 -9.65 29.66
N ILE A 823 -7.56 -9.14 29.12
CA ILE A 823 -6.25 -9.21 29.78
C ILE A 823 -6.28 -8.46 31.11
N SER A 824 -6.72 -7.20 31.13
CA SER A 824 -6.82 -6.43 32.39
C SER A 824 -7.76 -7.10 33.40
N SER A 825 -8.86 -7.71 32.95
CA SER A 825 -9.77 -8.48 33.81
C SER A 825 -9.09 -9.68 34.47
N ILE A 826 -8.33 -10.48 33.71
CA ILE A 826 -7.59 -11.63 34.25
C ILE A 826 -6.49 -11.19 35.23
N ARG A 827 -5.75 -10.11 34.90
CA ARG A 827 -4.73 -9.58 35.82
C ARG A 827 -5.35 -9.22 37.18
N ARG A 828 -6.49 -8.54 37.16
CA ARG A 828 -7.22 -8.15 38.38
C ARG A 828 -7.71 -9.36 39.17
N GLU A 829 -8.24 -10.37 38.50
CA GLU A 829 -8.73 -11.57 39.17
C GLU A 829 -7.60 -12.36 39.85
N LEU A 830 -6.47 -12.54 39.16
CA LEU A 830 -5.30 -13.20 39.75
C LEU A 830 -4.80 -12.44 40.98
N LEU A 831 -4.74 -11.10 40.91
CA LEU A 831 -4.38 -10.27 42.05
C LEU A 831 -5.42 -10.31 43.18
N ALA A 832 -6.71 -10.42 42.86
CA ALA A 832 -7.78 -10.55 43.86
C ALA A 832 -7.69 -11.87 44.63
N ASP A 833 -7.09 -12.88 44.00
CA ASP A 833 -6.79 -14.18 44.58
C ASP A 833 -5.41 -14.22 45.25
N GLY A 834 -4.66 -13.12 45.29
CA GLY A 834 -3.35 -13.08 45.92
C GLY A 834 -2.22 -13.65 45.07
N LEU A 835 -2.41 -13.80 43.76
CA LEU A 835 -1.40 -14.31 42.83
C LEU A 835 -0.67 -13.18 42.10
N ALA A 836 0.63 -13.01 42.38
CA ALA A 836 1.51 -12.05 41.71
C ALA A 836 1.58 -12.24 40.18
N LEU A 837 1.26 -13.45 39.69
CA LEU A 837 1.25 -13.77 38.26
C LEU A 837 0.41 -12.78 37.43
N GLY A 838 -0.63 -12.17 38.02
CA GLY A 838 -1.41 -11.14 37.34
C GLY A 838 -0.57 -9.97 36.79
N LEU A 839 0.60 -9.68 37.37
CA LEU A 839 1.50 -8.62 36.88
C LEU A 839 2.53 -9.09 35.84
N ALA A 840 2.67 -10.39 35.63
CA ALA A 840 3.62 -10.96 34.66
C ALA A 840 2.96 -11.33 33.33
N ILE A 841 1.63 -11.38 33.25
CA ILE A 841 0.90 -11.65 32.00
C ILE A 841 0.83 -10.40 31.14
N VAL A 842 1.28 -10.50 29.90
CA VAL A 842 1.30 -9.41 28.92
C VAL A 842 0.73 -9.88 27.59
N ALA A 843 0.00 -9.00 26.91
CA ALA A 843 -0.41 -9.20 25.52
C ALA A 843 0.42 -8.32 24.58
N PHE A 844 0.77 -8.89 23.44
CA PHE A 844 1.45 -8.27 22.32
C PHE A 844 0.50 -8.24 21.12
N GLY A 845 0.42 -7.10 20.44
CA GLY A 845 -0.50 -6.87 19.33
C GLY A 845 -1.58 -5.84 19.67
N ASP A 846 -2.65 -5.83 18.87
CA ASP A 846 -3.70 -4.82 18.94
C ASP A 846 -4.66 -5.09 20.12
N ALA A 847 -4.70 -4.17 21.09
CA ALA A 847 -5.54 -4.29 22.28
C ALA A 847 -7.04 -4.18 21.95
N ASP A 848 -7.38 -3.61 20.80
CA ASP A 848 -8.76 -3.38 20.34
C ASP A 848 -9.32 -4.50 19.47
N ILE A 849 -8.63 -5.64 19.32
CA ILE A 849 -9.26 -6.81 18.70
C ILE A 849 -10.50 -7.17 19.51
N VAL A 850 -11.66 -7.08 18.86
CA VAL A 850 -12.96 -7.37 19.46
C VAL A 850 -13.30 -8.84 19.27
N LEU A 851 -13.70 -9.47 20.37
CA LEU A 851 -14.31 -10.80 20.40
C LEU A 851 -15.84 -10.64 20.55
N GLY A 852 -16.61 -11.52 19.89
CA GLY A 852 -18.09 -11.56 19.96
C GLY A 852 -18.76 -11.17 18.65
N LYS A 853 -20.08 -11.28 18.55
CA LYS A 853 -20.91 -10.89 17.38
C LYS A 853 -21.31 -9.42 17.43
N LYS A 854 -21.66 -8.81 16.29
CA LYS A 854 -22.10 -7.41 16.23
C LYS A 854 -23.48 -7.29 16.91
N SER A 855 -23.62 -6.45 17.94
CA SER A 855 -24.94 -6.07 18.44
C SER A 855 -25.73 -5.41 17.30
N LYS A 856 -26.99 -5.83 17.11
CA LYS A 856 -27.90 -5.11 16.19
C LYS A 856 -28.01 -3.68 16.70
N GLU A 857 -27.53 -2.72 15.92
CA GLU A 857 -27.81 -1.29 16.13
C GLU A 857 -29.34 -1.15 16.26
N VAL A 858 -29.81 -0.93 17.49
CA VAL A 858 -31.18 -0.47 17.72
C VAL A 858 -31.22 0.93 17.15
N GLY A 859 -31.92 1.10 16.03
CA GLY A 859 -32.11 2.40 15.41
C GLY A 859 -32.64 3.38 16.44
N TYR A 860 -31.86 4.44 16.70
CA TYR A 860 -32.33 5.58 17.46
C TYR A 860 -33.50 6.20 16.69
N VAL A 861 -34.71 6.00 17.20
CA VAL A 861 -35.86 6.84 16.85
C VAL A 861 -35.57 8.21 17.41
N SER A 862 -35.53 9.22 16.54
CA SER A 862 -35.40 10.62 16.94
C SER A 862 -36.54 11.00 17.89
N CYS A 863 -36.20 11.57 19.04
CA CYS A 863 -37.04 12.49 19.79
C CYS A 863 -36.19 13.69 20.16
#